data_AF-A0A8H4Y2H6-F1
#
_entry.id   AF-A0A8H4Y2H6-F1
#
_cell.length_a   1.000
_cell.length_b   1.000
_cell.length_c   1.000
_cell.angle_alpha   90.00
_cell.angle_beta   90.00
_cell.angle_gamma   90.00
#
_symmetry.space_group_name_H-M   'P 1'
#
loop_
_entity.id
_entity.type
_entity.pdbx_description
1 polymer ?
#
loop_
_entity_poly.entity_id
_entity_poly.type
_entity_poly.pdbx_seq_one_letter_code
_entity_poly.pdbx_strand_id
1 'polypeptide(L)'
;MKFSTVSLLILAGCVSSVPAQLPDNHEIGDIHDEDPHLLEARFDPDHPDADHNMWLSGRAVDTESIHEDNSHLVPRAKGKKFTLEEVTNEDYKPPHAEVALIQAFNKYHKPLPKRLQTVANKQAGIIKNKLGMKGTASATPPQYYDSQYVVPVKIGNPPQTTYLNFDTGSSDLWVFSTDTYQPDQAGHILYRPDKSKTSKRLNGQTWSIRYGDGTGASGIVYTDKVQVGNTWVDKQAVQSAVEVSDGIASDKFAHGIMGLAMSSLNTVRPTPQRTYFQNVQNNLAVPVFTANLKKGTAGNYNFGYINQGEYSGVIHFAKVTKGSPWWQLNVEGFRIGRGAPWHKFNYSAIVDTGTTLLLLPNHIVEGYYRKVKGAKIDKDYGVWVFPCSSGLPHFYFGFGKYQGLVPGHYINYGRLTTTTCYGGIQSSDGIGFAILGDILLKAQFVVFDLKEQRVGFANKKTTPLQLSVENLQALDCLNNPAMTTNPQNVLVLGAGELGLGVLEALARHPKRKQDQTRVAVLVRQATLDSAAPEKKKLVQRIRALGAGTEAADVVNASVAELAAMLKEYDVVLSCNGMGLPAGTQLKLLDAVLEAKVKRFFPWQFGMDYDIIGQGSSQDLFDEQLQVRQRLRAQSEVDWTIVSTGLFMSFLFLAEFGVVDLGNKTVRALGSWENRITVTTPVDIGRVTADVVLDPRGIGKQVVYTAGDTISYGELADLLDGRFETPFKRQVWDLEALKRQMEQDPNTMVKYRDTFAQGRGVAWDKDGTVNVERGIDVTDVKRYLEGLDVKIE
;
A
#
# COMPACT_ATOMS: atom_id res chain seq x y z
N MET A 1 38.58 -42.06 22.48
CA MET A 1 37.96 -41.95 23.83
C MET A 1 36.90 -40.87 23.73
N LYS A 2 35.62 -41.21 23.49
CA LYS A 2 34.53 -41.55 24.44
C LYS A 2 34.03 -40.31 25.22
N PHE A 3 32.83 -39.76 24.88
CA PHE A 3 31.50 -39.88 25.58
C PHE A 3 31.45 -39.08 26.90
N SER A 4 30.39 -38.47 27.45
CA SER A 4 28.92 -38.28 27.25
C SER A 4 28.51 -37.26 28.37
N THR A 5 27.60 -36.27 28.20
CA THR A 5 26.12 -36.28 28.40
C THR A 5 25.60 -36.20 29.85
N VAL A 6 24.44 -35.52 30.02
CA VAL A 6 23.32 -35.69 31.00
C VAL A 6 23.34 -34.74 32.23
N SER A 7 22.52 -33.66 32.27
CA SER A 7 21.09 -33.51 32.73
C SER A 7 20.98 -33.21 34.24
N LEU A 8 19.96 -32.60 34.88
CA LEU A 8 18.71 -31.85 34.60
C LEU A 8 18.09 -31.53 36.02
N LEU A 9 17.08 -30.65 36.08
CA LEU A 9 16.14 -30.31 37.20
C LEU A 9 16.62 -29.26 38.21
N ILE A 10 15.83 -28.25 38.60
CA ILE A 10 14.51 -28.36 39.28
C ILE A 10 13.54 -27.19 38.93
N LEU A 11 12.25 -27.57 38.81
CA LEU A 11 11.01 -26.78 38.79
C LEU A 11 10.48 -26.56 40.23
N ALA A 12 9.90 -25.37 40.51
CA ALA A 12 8.90 -25.00 41.55
C ALA A 12 9.22 -23.57 42.06
N GLY A 13 8.34 -22.57 42.14
CA GLY A 13 6.90 -22.56 42.42
C GLY A 13 6.67 -22.26 43.91
N CYS A 14 6.46 -20.99 44.30
CA CYS A 14 5.84 -20.50 45.55
C CYS A 14 5.89 -18.95 45.59
N VAL A 15 5.02 -18.13 46.19
CA VAL A 15 3.62 -18.13 46.69
C VAL A 15 3.35 -16.66 47.13
N SER A 16 2.07 -16.30 47.11
CA SER A 16 1.29 -15.10 47.46
C SER A 16 1.72 -14.10 48.56
N SER A 17 1.31 -12.82 48.35
CA SER A 17 0.81 -11.78 49.31
C SER A 17 1.75 -11.27 50.42
N VAL A 18 1.81 -9.99 50.85
CA VAL A 18 0.78 -8.96 51.17
C VAL A 18 1.41 -7.52 51.12
N PRO A 19 0.79 -6.38 51.54
CA PRO A 19 0.76 -5.13 50.79
C PRO A 19 1.66 -4.02 51.38
N ALA A 20 1.80 -2.88 50.70
CA ALA A 20 2.35 -1.68 51.31
C ALA A 20 1.58 -0.42 50.87
N GLN A 21 1.37 0.41 51.87
CA GLN A 21 0.42 1.52 51.98
C GLN A 21 0.76 2.76 51.16
N LEU A 22 -0.30 3.53 50.89
CA LEU A 22 -0.33 4.95 50.55
C LEU A 22 0.54 5.80 51.50
N PRO A 23 0.89 7.02 51.05
CA PRO A 23 0.37 8.17 51.77
C PRO A 23 -0.33 9.20 50.88
N ASP A 24 -1.27 9.87 51.55
CA ASP A 24 -2.19 10.89 51.09
C ASP A 24 -1.57 12.26 50.75
N ASN A 25 -2.43 13.07 50.13
CA ASN A 25 -2.58 14.53 50.25
C ASN A 25 -1.66 15.44 49.42
N HIS A 26 -2.26 16.00 48.37
CA HIS A 26 -2.33 17.44 48.21
C HIS A 26 -3.67 17.84 47.57
N GLU A 27 -4.59 18.36 48.39
CA GLU A 27 -5.61 19.34 47.98
C GLU A 27 -4.92 20.66 47.59
N ILE A 28 -5.47 21.38 46.61
CA ILE A 28 -5.84 22.82 46.48
C ILE A 28 -6.16 22.99 44.97
N GLY A 29 -7.27 23.52 44.46
CA GLY A 29 -8.46 24.15 45.01
C GLY A 29 -9.35 24.60 43.83
N ASP A 30 -10.67 24.68 44.06
CA ASP A 30 -11.63 25.33 43.18
C ASP A 30 -11.30 26.82 42.99
N ILE A 31 -11.72 27.42 41.86
CA ILE A 31 -12.33 28.76 41.75
C ILE A 31 -12.74 29.06 40.27
N HIS A 32 -14.06 29.17 40.10
CA HIS A 32 -14.88 30.10 39.31
C HIS A 32 -14.80 30.30 37.77
N ASP A 33 -16.03 30.23 37.25
CA ASP A 33 -16.72 30.82 36.10
C ASP A 33 -16.39 32.26 35.64
N GLU A 34 -16.95 32.54 34.44
CA GLU A 34 -17.20 33.81 33.71
C GLU A 34 -16.10 34.17 32.67
N ASP A 35 -16.35 34.34 31.37
CA ASP A 35 -17.38 35.16 30.70
C ASP A 35 -17.32 34.91 29.17
N PRO A 36 -18.45 34.83 28.42
CA PRO A 36 -18.51 34.61 26.98
C PRO A 36 -19.04 35.83 26.20
N HIS A 37 -18.35 36.30 25.15
CA HIS A 37 -18.93 37.26 24.17
C HIS A 37 -18.05 37.34 22.91
N LEU A 38 -18.48 36.93 21.70
CA LEU A 38 -19.09 37.72 20.60
C LEU A 38 -18.64 36.98 19.30
N LEU A 39 -19.35 36.80 18.18
CA LEU A 39 -20.41 37.55 17.51
C LEU A 39 -21.12 36.63 16.50
N GLU A 40 -22.45 36.76 16.42
CA GLU A 40 -23.28 36.30 15.31
C GLU A 40 -23.00 37.09 14.03
N ALA A 41 -23.11 36.43 12.87
CA ALA A 41 -23.47 37.09 11.61
C ALA A 41 -24.42 36.20 10.81
N ARG A 42 -25.56 36.80 10.46
CA ARG A 42 -26.76 36.21 9.84
C ARG A 42 -26.55 35.88 8.36
N PHE A 43 -27.20 34.82 7.90
CA PHE A 43 -27.41 34.51 6.48
C PHE A 43 -28.65 35.23 5.95
N ASP A 44 -28.52 35.81 4.76
CA ASP A 44 -29.55 36.49 3.97
C ASP A 44 -30.05 35.54 2.86
N PRO A 45 -31.35 35.22 2.75
CA PRO A 45 -31.86 34.30 1.75
C PRO A 45 -32.69 35.03 0.69
N ASP A 46 -32.08 35.52 -0.39
CA ASP A 46 -32.80 35.91 -1.61
C ASP A 46 -31.87 36.09 -2.82
N HIS A 47 -31.60 35.01 -3.59
CA HIS A 47 -31.47 35.11 -5.05
C HIS A 47 -31.60 33.75 -5.79
N PRO A 48 -32.42 33.65 -6.86
CA PRO A 48 -32.70 32.41 -7.60
C PRO A 48 -31.94 32.27 -8.95
N ASP A 49 -31.91 31.03 -9.45
CA ASP A 49 -31.56 30.55 -10.82
C ASP A 49 -30.08 30.63 -11.26
N ALA A 50 -29.45 29.69 -11.99
CA ALA A 50 -29.90 28.61 -12.87
C ALA A 50 -28.74 27.58 -13.07
N ASP A 51 -29.12 26.40 -13.59
CA ASP A 51 -28.33 25.42 -14.34
C ASP A 51 -27.29 24.53 -13.62
N HIS A 52 -27.77 23.35 -13.21
CA HIS A 52 -26.93 22.18 -12.98
C HIS A 52 -27.06 21.13 -14.09
N ASN A 53 -26.21 21.29 -15.10
CA ASN A 53 -25.81 20.23 -16.00
C ASN A 53 -24.30 20.39 -16.19
N MET A 54 -23.45 19.54 -15.58
CA MET A 54 -22.14 19.11 -16.13
C MET A 54 -21.13 18.46 -15.13
N TRP A 55 -20.60 17.30 -15.57
CA TRP A 55 -19.28 16.69 -15.34
C TRP A 55 -18.89 16.08 -13.98
N LEU A 56 -18.92 14.74 -13.95
CA LEU A 56 -17.86 13.91 -13.37
C LEU A 56 -16.50 14.36 -13.94
N SER A 57 -15.73 15.10 -13.14
CA SER A 57 -14.32 15.40 -13.42
C SER A 57 -13.49 15.11 -12.18
N GLY A 58 -12.42 14.33 -12.35
CA GLY A 58 -11.41 14.15 -11.32
C GLY A 58 -10.90 15.52 -10.87
N ARG A 59 -11.20 15.87 -9.62
CA ARG A 59 -10.73 17.11 -9.00
C ARG A 59 -9.21 17.08 -8.97
N ALA A 60 -8.60 18.04 -9.68
CA ALA A 60 -7.19 18.35 -9.51
C ALA A 60 -7.10 19.28 -8.30
N VAL A 61 -6.48 18.78 -7.23
CA VAL A 61 -6.06 19.52 -6.03
C VAL A 61 -7.23 20.00 -5.14
N ASP A 62 -7.33 19.48 -3.91
CA ASP A 62 -8.13 20.10 -2.85
C ASP A 62 -7.64 21.54 -2.63
N THR A 63 -8.53 22.50 -2.85
CA THR A 63 -8.23 23.94 -2.82
C THR A 63 -8.32 24.55 -1.41
N GLU A 64 -8.31 23.73 -0.35
CA GLU A 64 -8.40 24.24 1.03
C GLU A 64 -7.05 24.72 1.62
N SER A 65 -5.94 24.66 0.88
CA SER A 65 -4.67 25.28 1.28
C SER A 65 -4.12 26.24 0.21
N ILE A 66 -4.87 27.30 -0.09
CA ILE A 66 -4.42 28.42 -0.94
C ILE A 66 -3.57 29.36 -0.08
N HIS A 67 -2.28 29.06 0.11
CA HIS A 67 -1.35 30.01 0.71
C HIS A 67 0.01 30.17 -0.01
N GLU A 68 0.20 29.57 -1.18
CA GLU A 68 1.26 29.92 -2.15
C GLU A 68 0.63 29.84 -3.55
N ASP A 69 0.99 30.73 -4.49
CA ASP A 69 0.36 30.89 -5.82
C ASP A 69 0.30 29.57 -6.61
N ASN A 70 -0.81 28.85 -6.46
CA ASN A 70 -1.10 27.56 -7.10
C ASN A 70 -2.02 27.73 -8.32
N SER A 71 -2.16 28.96 -8.83
CA SER A 71 -3.10 29.28 -9.92
C SER A 71 -2.83 28.46 -11.19
N HIS A 72 -1.60 28.05 -11.45
CA HIS A 72 -1.22 27.19 -12.58
C HIS A 72 -1.46 25.70 -12.38
N LEU A 73 -1.79 25.28 -11.15
CA LEU A 73 -2.27 23.94 -10.86
C LEU A 73 -3.75 23.77 -11.22
N VAL A 74 -4.43 24.85 -11.60
CA VAL A 74 -5.75 24.81 -12.21
C VAL A 74 -5.63 24.22 -13.63
N PRO A 75 -6.34 23.12 -13.94
CA PRO A 75 -6.25 22.47 -15.24
C PRO A 75 -6.65 23.38 -16.41
N ARG A 76 -5.78 23.48 -17.43
CA ARG A 76 -6.12 24.11 -18.71
C ARG A 76 -7.15 23.27 -19.47
N ALA A 77 -8.22 23.89 -19.97
CA ALA A 77 -9.35 23.22 -20.63
C ALA A 77 -8.97 22.27 -21.80
N LYS A 78 -7.87 22.55 -22.52
CA LYS A 78 -7.38 21.73 -23.64
C LYS A 78 -6.08 20.96 -23.34
N GLY A 79 -5.57 21.06 -22.11
CA GLY A 79 -4.33 20.40 -21.76
C GLY A 79 -4.51 18.90 -21.56
N LYS A 80 -3.45 18.14 -21.82
CA LYS A 80 -3.46 16.67 -21.77
C LYS A 80 -3.13 16.15 -20.37
N LYS A 81 -3.70 15.00 -20.03
CA LYS A 81 -3.46 14.21 -18.82
C LYS A 81 -3.26 12.76 -19.24
N PHE A 82 -2.30 12.06 -18.67
CA PHE A 82 -2.12 10.63 -18.89
C PHE A 82 -1.20 10.02 -17.83
N THR A 83 -1.35 8.72 -17.64
CA THR A 83 -0.49 7.86 -16.82
C THR A 83 0.38 7.01 -17.73
N LEU A 84 1.61 6.78 -17.30
CA LEU A 84 2.52 5.80 -17.86
C LEU A 84 2.80 4.77 -16.78
N GLU A 85 2.42 3.53 -17.03
CA GLU A 85 2.79 2.40 -16.18
C GLU A 85 4.24 2.01 -16.47
N GLU A 86 4.98 1.70 -15.42
CA GLU A 86 6.32 1.14 -15.54
C GLU A 86 6.25 -0.31 -16.04
N VAL A 87 7.14 -0.66 -16.97
CA VAL A 87 7.33 -2.05 -17.41
C VAL A 87 8.46 -2.66 -16.59
N THR A 88 8.15 -3.73 -15.87
CA THR A 88 9.08 -4.46 -14.99
C THR A 88 10.00 -5.37 -15.79
N ASN A 89 11.30 -5.33 -15.48
CA ASN A 89 12.25 -6.35 -15.91
C ASN A 89 12.23 -7.53 -14.92
N GLU A 90 11.58 -8.64 -15.29
CA GLU A 90 11.48 -9.84 -14.45
C GLU A 90 12.83 -10.55 -14.27
N ASP A 91 13.75 -10.38 -15.22
CA ASP A 91 15.08 -10.99 -15.20
C ASP A 91 16.16 -10.07 -14.61
N TYR A 92 15.77 -8.91 -14.06
CA TYR A 92 16.72 -7.92 -13.59
C TYR A 92 17.57 -8.42 -12.44
N LYS A 93 18.88 -8.21 -12.57
CA LYS A 93 19.87 -8.48 -11.54
C LYS A 93 20.42 -7.14 -11.05
N PRO A 94 19.88 -6.59 -9.95
CA PRO A 94 20.28 -5.31 -9.44
C PRO A 94 21.76 -5.31 -9.05
N PRO A 95 22.48 -4.20 -9.27
CA PRO A 95 23.88 -4.11 -8.92
C PRO A 95 24.05 -4.22 -7.40
N HIS A 96 25.20 -4.73 -6.95
CA HIS A 96 25.56 -4.65 -5.53
C HIS A 96 25.69 -3.20 -5.06
N ALA A 97 25.52 -2.95 -3.76
CA ALA A 97 25.42 -1.58 -3.24
C ALA A 97 26.70 -0.76 -3.45
N GLU A 98 27.88 -1.37 -3.45
CA GLU A 98 29.14 -0.70 -3.75
C GLU A 98 29.24 -0.28 -5.22
N VAL A 99 28.68 -1.07 -6.14
CA VAL A 99 28.58 -0.72 -7.55
C VAL A 99 27.61 0.43 -7.72
N ALA A 100 26.43 0.37 -7.06
CA ALA A 100 25.45 1.46 -7.05
C ALA A 100 26.01 2.75 -6.43
N LEU A 101 26.88 2.66 -5.42
CA LEU A 101 27.52 3.82 -4.81
C LEU A 101 28.61 4.41 -5.72
N ILE A 102 29.47 3.58 -6.31
CA ILE A 102 30.44 4.02 -7.33
C ILE A 102 29.68 4.69 -8.48
N GLN A 103 28.53 4.12 -8.86
CA GLN A 103 27.59 4.70 -9.81
C GLN A 103 27.16 6.11 -9.42
N ALA A 104 26.74 6.36 -8.20
CA ALA A 104 26.39 7.72 -7.82
C ALA A 104 27.58 8.70 -7.95
N PHE A 105 28.80 8.34 -7.54
CA PHE A 105 29.95 9.25 -7.59
C PHE A 105 30.34 9.66 -9.02
N ASN A 106 30.45 8.72 -9.97
CA ASN A 106 30.87 9.12 -11.32
C ASN A 106 29.74 9.81 -12.11
N LYS A 107 28.45 9.59 -11.76
CA LYS A 107 27.28 10.23 -12.41
C LYS A 107 27.38 11.74 -12.27
N TYR A 108 27.89 12.19 -11.12
CA TYR A 108 28.11 13.61 -10.83
C TYR A 108 29.55 14.07 -11.02
N HIS A 109 30.39 13.25 -11.67
CA HIS A 109 31.80 13.51 -11.95
C HIS A 109 32.61 13.85 -10.68
N LYS A 110 32.40 13.08 -9.61
CA LYS A 110 33.02 13.30 -8.30
C LYS A 110 34.09 12.25 -8.03
N PRO A 111 35.23 12.62 -7.44
CA PRO A 111 36.28 11.65 -7.13
C PRO A 111 35.78 10.64 -6.11
N LEU A 112 36.06 9.36 -6.35
CA LEU A 112 35.72 8.29 -5.41
C LEU A 112 36.48 8.48 -4.09
N PRO A 113 35.86 8.28 -2.92
CA PRO A 113 36.56 8.19 -1.64
C PRO A 113 37.60 7.07 -1.67
N LYS A 114 38.72 7.23 -0.94
CA LYS A 114 39.84 6.24 -0.93
C LYS A 114 39.37 4.79 -0.75
N ARG A 115 38.40 4.56 0.16
CA ARG A 115 37.81 3.23 0.39
C ARG A 115 37.19 2.63 -0.87
N LEU A 116 36.47 3.42 -1.68
CA LEU A 116 35.85 2.97 -2.91
C LEU A 116 36.84 2.92 -4.07
N GLN A 117 37.92 3.70 -4.06
CA GLN A 117 38.99 3.54 -5.05
C GLN A 117 39.64 2.15 -4.93
N THR A 118 39.90 1.67 -3.71
CA THR A 118 40.44 0.33 -3.50
C THR A 118 39.45 -0.75 -3.97
N VAL A 119 38.16 -0.59 -3.70
CA VAL A 119 37.11 -1.50 -4.18
C VAL A 119 37.05 -1.49 -5.70
N ALA A 120 37.01 -0.30 -6.32
CA ALA A 120 36.99 -0.14 -7.77
C ALA A 120 38.23 -0.74 -8.44
N ASN A 121 39.41 -0.65 -7.79
CA ASN A 121 40.65 -1.25 -8.26
C ASN A 121 40.72 -2.78 -8.05
N LYS A 122 40.17 -3.32 -6.95
CA LYS A 122 40.07 -4.77 -6.69
C LYS A 122 39.04 -5.43 -7.61
N GLN A 123 37.89 -4.79 -7.73
CA GLN A 123 36.85 -5.12 -8.70
C GLN A 123 37.22 -4.64 -10.09
N ALA A 124 38.45 -4.20 -10.37
CA ALA A 124 38.88 -3.86 -11.72
C ALA A 124 38.72 -5.05 -12.69
N GLY A 125 38.63 -6.30 -12.24
CA GLY A 125 38.19 -7.41 -13.12
C GLY A 125 36.70 -7.31 -13.52
N ILE A 126 35.82 -6.87 -12.62
CA ILE A 126 34.37 -6.67 -12.83
C ILE A 126 34.07 -5.30 -13.50
N ILE A 127 34.94 -4.31 -13.24
CA ILE A 127 34.84 -2.91 -13.68
C ILE A 127 35.67 -2.66 -14.96
N LYS A 128 36.81 -3.35 -15.18
CA LYS A 128 37.59 -3.33 -16.45
C LYS A 128 37.20 -4.43 -17.45
N ASN A 129 36.39 -5.44 -17.11
CA ASN A 129 35.75 -6.28 -18.13
C ASN A 129 34.73 -5.51 -18.99
N LYS A 130 34.64 -4.19 -18.81
CA LYS A 130 33.95 -3.22 -19.69
C LYS A 130 34.89 -2.28 -20.46
N LEU A 131 36.19 -2.60 -20.51
CA LEU A 131 37.23 -1.79 -21.19
C LEU A 131 38.14 -2.61 -22.14
N GLY A 132 37.70 -3.80 -22.56
CA GLY A 132 38.31 -4.55 -23.66
C GLY A 132 38.75 -5.97 -23.31
N MET A 133 38.28 -6.89 -24.16
CA MET A 133 38.51 -8.35 -24.28
C MET A 133 37.60 -9.32 -23.49
N LYS A 134 37.14 -10.29 -24.29
CA LYS A 134 36.13 -11.32 -24.05
C LYS A 134 36.54 -12.29 -22.95
N GLY A 135 35.63 -12.55 -22.01
CA GLY A 135 35.72 -13.67 -21.08
C GLY A 135 34.45 -13.83 -20.27
N THR A 136 33.75 -14.94 -20.45
CA THR A 136 32.59 -15.34 -19.64
C THR A 136 33.03 -15.76 -18.25
N ALA A 137 32.39 -15.18 -17.22
CA ALA A 137 32.38 -15.75 -15.88
C ALA A 137 30.93 -15.74 -15.37
N SER A 138 30.44 -16.93 -15.03
CA SER A 138 29.12 -17.14 -14.45
C SER A 138 29.17 -16.83 -12.95
N ALA A 139 28.25 -16.02 -12.45
CA ALA A 139 28.06 -15.80 -11.02
C ALA A 139 26.57 -15.95 -10.70
N THR A 140 26.27 -16.92 -9.83
CA THR A 140 24.94 -17.24 -9.31
C THR A 140 24.51 -16.17 -8.30
N PRO A 141 23.42 -15.40 -8.53
CA PRO A 141 22.95 -14.40 -7.57
C PRO A 141 21.68 -14.86 -6.80
N PRO A 142 21.53 -14.47 -5.52
CA PRO A 142 20.30 -14.65 -4.76
C PRO A 142 19.20 -13.66 -5.18
N GLN A 143 17.94 -14.12 -5.17
CA GLN A 143 16.71 -13.30 -5.29
C GLN A 143 16.59 -12.31 -4.10
N TYR A 144 15.88 -11.17 -4.25
CA TYR A 144 15.35 -10.24 -3.21
C TYR A 144 15.61 -8.73 -3.41
N TYR A 145 15.88 -8.19 -4.61
CA TYR A 145 16.00 -6.74 -4.79
C TYR A 145 15.03 -6.15 -5.83
N ASP A 146 14.87 -4.83 -5.80
CA ASP A 146 13.93 -4.12 -6.69
C ASP A 146 14.32 -4.29 -8.17
N SER A 147 13.30 -4.37 -9.01
CA SER A 147 13.44 -4.54 -10.46
C SER A 147 13.91 -3.26 -11.15
N GLN A 148 14.39 -3.40 -12.38
CA GLN A 148 14.56 -2.28 -13.30
C GLN A 148 13.24 -2.01 -14.00
N TYR A 149 12.93 -0.73 -14.19
CA TYR A 149 11.71 -0.27 -14.81
C TYR A 149 12.01 0.63 -16.01
N VAL A 150 11.19 0.50 -17.05
CA VAL A 150 11.27 1.31 -18.26
C VAL A 150 9.88 1.76 -18.68
N VAL A 151 9.82 2.86 -19.42
CA VAL A 151 8.57 3.47 -19.89
C VAL A 151 8.53 3.44 -21.41
N PRO A 152 7.41 3.03 -22.04
CA PRO A 152 7.27 3.04 -23.49
C PRO A 152 7.23 4.47 -24.05
N VAL A 153 8.06 4.74 -25.06
CA VAL A 153 8.16 6.01 -25.78
C VAL A 153 8.14 5.75 -27.28
N LYS A 154 7.39 6.55 -28.04
CA LYS A 154 7.29 6.43 -29.49
C LYS A 154 8.09 7.52 -30.18
N ILE A 155 8.95 7.15 -31.12
CA ILE A 155 9.82 8.08 -31.87
C ILE A 155 9.59 7.92 -33.37
N GLY A 156 9.41 9.03 -34.09
CA GLY A 156 9.32 9.06 -35.54
C GLY A 156 7.92 8.94 -36.14
N ASN A 157 7.88 8.94 -37.47
CA ASN A 157 6.66 8.74 -38.26
C ASN A 157 6.93 7.83 -39.48
N PRO A 158 6.39 6.60 -39.55
CA PRO A 158 5.49 6.00 -38.56
C PRO A 158 6.16 5.82 -37.18
N PRO A 159 5.39 5.79 -36.08
CA PRO A 159 5.96 5.72 -34.73
C PRO A 159 6.73 4.41 -34.48
N GLN A 160 7.92 4.54 -33.91
CA GLN A 160 8.79 3.43 -33.48
C GLN A 160 8.80 3.40 -31.95
N THR A 161 8.24 2.36 -31.35
CA THR A 161 8.21 2.21 -29.89
C THR A 161 9.59 1.75 -29.38
N THR A 162 10.10 2.42 -28.36
CA THR A 162 11.28 2.05 -27.58
C THR A 162 10.93 2.15 -26.08
N TYR A 163 11.79 1.62 -25.21
CA TYR A 163 11.58 1.60 -23.76
C TYR A 163 12.74 2.29 -23.07
N LEU A 164 12.44 3.37 -22.34
CA LEU A 164 13.45 4.27 -21.79
C LEU A 164 13.36 4.31 -20.26
N ASN A 165 14.51 4.40 -19.61
CA ASN A 165 14.57 4.73 -18.20
C ASN A 165 14.37 6.25 -18.01
N PHE A 166 13.46 6.65 -17.12
CA PHE A 166 13.16 8.05 -16.83
C PHE A 166 14.05 8.53 -15.69
N ASP A 167 14.90 9.53 -15.97
CA ASP A 167 15.98 9.95 -15.06
C ASP A 167 15.84 11.43 -14.70
N THR A 168 15.36 11.73 -13.50
CA THR A 168 15.26 13.12 -12.99
C THR A 168 16.61 13.70 -12.57
N GLY A 169 17.70 12.94 -12.66
CA GLY A 169 19.08 13.38 -12.42
C GLY A 169 19.86 13.81 -13.67
N SER A 170 19.31 13.63 -14.87
CA SER A 170 19.94 14.02 -16.15
C SER A 170 18.97 14.73 -17.11
N SER A 171 19.44 15.19 -18.28
CA SER A 171 18.64 16.02 -19.22
C SER A 171 18.79 15.63 -20.69
N ASP A 172 19.20 14.38 -20.93
CA ASP A 172 19.49 13.86 -22.25
C ASP A 172 18.43 12.81 -22.61
N LEU A 173 17.86 12.91 -23.81
CA LEU A 173 17.00 11.88 -24.39
C LEU A 173 17.83 11.14 -25.43
N TRP A 174 18.41 10.01 -25.04
CA TRP A 174 19.22 9.20 -25.93
C TRP A 174 18.67 7.79 -26.07
N VAL A 175 18.94 7.18 -27.23
CA VAL A 175 18.42 5.86 -27.60
C VAL A 175 19.48 5.04 -28.33
N PHE A 176 19.41 3.72 -28.18
CA PHE A 176 20.02 2.80 -29.13
C PHE A 176 19.39 3.00 -30.52
N SER A 177 20.23 2.91 -31.55
CA SER A 177 19.79 3.20 -32.92
C SER A 177 20.55 2.37 -33.95
N THR A 178 20.17 2.50 -35.21
CA THR A 178 20.95 1.94 -36.33
C THR A 178 22.32 2.59 -36.51
N ASP A 179 22.58 3.74 -35.87
CA ASP A 179 23.89 4.40 -35.85
C ASP A 179 24.83 3.80 -34.78
N THR A 180 24.29 3.04 -33.81
CA THR A 180 25.08 2.44 -32.74
C THR A 180 26.07 1.42 -33.31
N TYR A 181 27.26 1.29 -32.73
CA TYR A 181 28.22 0.28 -33.14
C TYR A 181 27.56 -1.12 -33.21
N GLN A 182 27.62 -1.76 -34.40
CA GLN A 182 26.81 -2.93 -34.75
C GLN A 182 26.83 -4.07 -33.70
N PRO A 183 27.98 -4.46 -33.14
CA PRO A 183 28.04 -5.47 -32.07
C PRO A 183 27.19 -5.13 -30.83
N ASP A 184 27.06 -3.85 -30.50
CA ASP A 184 26.32 -3.39 -29.31
C ASP A 184 24.81 -3.28 -29.58
N GLN A 185 24.36 -3.35 -30.83
CA GLN A 185 22.95 -3.31 -31.19
C GLN A 185 22.19 -4.58 -30.80
N ALA A 186 22.87 -5.73 -30.70
CA ALA A 186 22.24 -7.03 -30.56
C ALA A 186 21.32 -7.09 -29.33
N GLY A 187 20.04 -7.44 -29.49
CA GLY A 187 19.09 -7.55 -28.38
C GLY A 187 18.45 -6.23 -27.92
N HIS A 188 18.81 -5.07 -28.50
CA HIS A 188 18.11 -3.81 -28.23
C HIS A 188 17.06 -3.49 -29.29
N ILE A 189 16.02 -2.76 -28.89
CA ILE A 189 15.12 -2.09 -29.82
C ILE A 189 15.79 -0.81 -30.32
N LEU A 190 16.00 -0.73 -31.63
CA LEU A 190 16.75 0.36 -32.26
C LEU A 190 15.82 1.40 -32.85
N TYR A 191 16.08 2.68 -32.54
CA TYR A 191 15.57 3.80 -33.33
C TYR A 191 16.20 3.80 -34.73
N ARG A 192 15.35 3.85 -35.76
CA ARG A 192 15.72 3.87 -37.18
C ARG A 192 15.39 5.23 -37.79
N PRO A 193 16.30 6.24 -37.71
CA PRO A 193 16.04 7.56 -38.25
C PRO A 193 15.73 7.53 -39.76
N ASP A 194 16.34 6.63 -40.52
CA ASP A 194 16.12 6.45 -41.97
C ASP A 194 14.70 5.97 -42.33
N LYS A 195 13.99 5.38 -41.36
CA LYS A 195 12.59 4.91 -41.52
C LYS A 195 11.55 5.91 -41.03
N SER A 196 11.99 7.04 -40.46
CA SER A 196 11.10 8.09 -39.99
C SER A 196 11.05 9.26 -40.97
N LYS A 197 9.85 9.54 -41.49
CA LYS A 197 9.58 10.68 -42.39
C LYS A 197 9.76 12.04 -41.72
N THR A 198 9.76 12.08 -40.38
CA THR A 198 9.91 13.30 -39.58
C THR A 198 11.32 13.47 -39.01
N SER A 199 12.19 12.47 -39.18
CA SER A 199 13.58 12.55 -38.71
C SER A 199 14.38 13.54 -39.55
N LYS A 200 15.14 14.39 -38.86
CA LYS A 200 16.11 15.29 -39.49
C LYS A 200 17.38 15.33 -38.67
N ARG A 201 18.50 14.97 -39.27
CA ARG A 201 19.81 15.07 -38.63
C ARG A 201 20.15 16.52 -38.32
N LEU A 202 20.57 16.78 -37.07
CA LEU A 202 21.17 18.06 -36.68
C LEU A 202 22.66 18.02 -36.96
N ASN A 203 23.04 18.35 -38.20
CA ASN A 203 24.44 18.35 -38.61
C ASN A 203 25.28 19.29 -37.73
N GLY A 204 26.45 18.80 -37.31
CA GLY A 204 27.35 19.53 -36.40
C GLY A 204 26.99 19.46 -34.92
N GLN A 205 25.86 18.84 -34.54
CA GLN A 205 25.52 18.58 -33.14
C GLN A 205 25.98 17.17 -32.73
N THR A 206 26.70 17.08 -31.62
CA THR A 206 27.09 15.83 -30.97
C THR A 206 26.72 15.87 -29.50
N TRP A 207 26.74 14.72 -28.86
CA TRP A 207 26.47 14.58 -27.44
C TRP A 207 27.39 13.52 -26.84
N SER A 208 27.69 13.65 -25.57
CA SER A 208 28.47 12.67 -24.82
C SER A 208 28.08 12.76 -23.36
N ILE A 209 27.62 11.64 -22.82
CA ILE A 209 27.29 11.49 -21.42
C ILE A 209 28.12 10.38 -20.82
N ARG A 210 28.59 10.60 -19.58
CA ARG A 210 29.25 9.58 -18.78
C ARG A 210 28.44 9.39 -17.51
N TYR A 211 28.06 8.16 -17.26
CA TYR A 211 27.37 7.76 -16.05
C TYR A 211 28.34 7.31 -14.98
N GLY A 212 27.72 7.08 -13.85
CA GLY A 212 28.27 6.55 -12.64
C GLY A 212 29.18 5.37 -12.63
N ASP A 213 28.81 4.32 -13.32
CA ASP A 213 29.57 3.07 -13.34
C ASP A 213 30.81 3.19 -14.23
N GLY A 214 31.11 4.39 -14.72
CA GLY A 214 32.09 4.59 -15.79
C GLY A 214 31.54 4.23 -17.16
N THR A 215 30.28 3.77 -17.24
CA THR A 215 29.60 3.64 -18.53
C THR A 215 29.33 5.01 -19.13
N GLY A 216 29.08 5.03 -20.41
CA GLY A 216 28.75 6.25 -21.12
C GLY A 216 28.19 5.93 -22.47
N ALA A 217 27.54 6.94 -23.03
CA ALA A 217 27.05 6.90 -24.39
C ALA A 217 27.39 8.21 -25.07
N SER A 218 27.66 8.15 -26.37
CA SER A 218 27.92 9.34 -27.16
C SER A 218 27.49 9.13 -28.58
N GLY A 219 27.30 10.22 -29.31
CA GLY A 219 26.94 10.13 -30.71
C GLY A 219 26.43 11.42 -31.31
N ILE A 220 25.43 11.28 -32.17
CA ILE A 220 24.88 12.33 -33.01
C ILE A 220 23.44 12.64 -32.63
N VAL A 221 22.90 13.74 -33.14
CA VAL A 221 21.56 14.21 -32.77
C VAL A 221 20.66 14.31 -34.00
N TYR A 222 19.42 13.84 -33.85
CA TYR A 222 18.32 14.09 -34.78
C TYR A 222 17.28 14.95 -34.08
N THR A 223 16.51 15.72 -34.83
CA THR A 223 15.15 16.09 -34.40
C THR A 223 14.17 15.10 -34.97
N ASP A 224 13.24 14.63 -34.15
CA ASP A 224 12.14 13.81 -34.62
C ASP A 224 10.89 14.03 -33.75
N LYS A 225 9.76 13.50 -34.19
CA LYS A 225 8.54 13.46 -33.39
C LYS A 225 8.71 12.46 -32.26
N VAL A 226 8.62 12.92 -31.02
CA VAL A 226 8.61 12.06 -29.83
C VAL A 226 7.25 12.14 -29.18
N GLN A 227 6.62 10.99 -28.95
CA GLN A 227 5.34 10.84 -28.27
C GLN A 227 5.52 10.03 -26.98
N VAL A 228 4.97 10.57 -25.90
CA VAL A 228 4.89 9.94 -24.58
C VAL A 228 3.43 10.00 -24.16
N GLY A 229 2.81 8.83 -23.95
CA GLY A 229 1.37 8.72 -23.74
C GLY A 229 0.56 9.48 -24.81
N ASN A 230 -0.24 10.45 -24.36
CA ASN A 230 -1.14 11.23 -25.21
C ASN A 230 -0.57 12.60 -25.62
N THR A 231 0.71 12.87 -25.36
CA THR A 231 1.40 14.10 -25.78
C THR A 231 2.56 13.83 -26.72
N TRP A 232 2.92 14.82 -27.52
CA TRP A 232 4.07 14.73 -28.42
C TRP A 232 4.77 16.07 -28.58
N VAL A 233 6.03 15.99 -29.01
CA VAL A 233 6.87 17.12 -29.44
C VAL A 233 7.35 16.79 -30.85
N ASP A 234 6.98 17.58 -31.85
CA ASP A 234 7.23 17.25 -33.26
C ASP A 234 8.71 17.32 -33.67
N LYS A 235 9.52 18.08 -32.94
CA LYS A 235 10.97 18.27 -33.21
C LYS A 235 11.78 18.14 -31.92
N GLN A 236 11.54 17.07 -31.17
CA GLN A 236 12.35 16.77 -29.99
C GLN A 236 13.74 16.35 -30.44
N ALA A 237 14.79 16.81 -29.75
CA ALA A 237 16.14 16.29 -29.93
C ALA A 237 16.20 14.84 -29.43
N VAL A 238 16.49 13.93 -30.35
CA VAL A 238 16.74 12.50 -30.11
C VAL A 238 18.22 12.26 -30.34
N GLN A 239 18.91 11.91 -29.26
CA GLN A 239 20.34 11.66 -29.27
C GLN A 239 20.58 10.20 -29.65
N SER A 240 20.97 9.99 -30.90
CA SER A 240 21.27 8.68 -31.46
C SER A 240 22.64 8.24 -30.95
N ALA A 241 22.69 7.13 -30.20
CA ALA A 241 23.95 6.58 -29.71
C ALA A 241 24.76 5.99 -30.87
N VAL A 242 26.01 6.40 -30.98
CA VAL A 242 27.01 5.82 -31.89
C VAL A 242 27.90 4.87 -31.10
N GLU A 243 28.37 5.32 -29.94
CA GLU A 243 29.17 4.51 -29.01
C GLU A 243 28.42 4.37 -27.69
N VAL A 244 28.41 3.15 -27.15
CA VAL A 244 27.98 2.85 -25.80
C VAL A 244 29.07 2.01 -25.14
N SER A 245 29.27 2.16 -23.84
CA SER A 245 30.14 1.24 -23.10
C SER A 245 29.49 -0.14 -22.95
N ASP A 246 30.29 -1.19 -22.79
CA ASP A 246 29.86 -2.59 -22.59
C ASP A 246 28.78 -2.77 -21.52
N GLY A 247 28.77 -1.93 -20.48
CA GLY A 247 27.75 -2.01 -19.44
C GLY A 247 26.35 -1.64 -19.90
N ILE A 248 26.25 -0.57 -20.68
CA ILE A 248 25.01 -0.15 -21.31
C ILE A 248 24.65 -1.16 -22.42
N ALA A 249 25.64 -1.63 -23.19
CA ALA A 249 25.42 -2.66 -24.19
C ALA A 249 24.93 -3.97 -23.58
N SER A 250 25.36 -4.36 -22.38
CA SER A 250 24.94 -5.63 -21.76
C SER A 250 23.49 -5.66 -21.27
N ASP A 251 22.92 -4.49 -20.98
CA ASP A 251 21.55 -4.35 -20.49
C ASP A 251 20.56 -4.34 -21.65
N LYS A 252 19.99 -5.50 -21.98
CA LYS A 252 19.06 -5.65 -23.11
C LYS A 252 17.63 -5.19 -22.80
N PHE A 253 17.35 -4.73 -21.59
CA PHE A 253 16.00 -4.32 -21.20
C PHE A 253 15.78 -2.82 -21.38
N ALA A 254 16.77 -1.99 -21.00
CA ALA A 254 16.72 -0.56 -21.28
C ALA A 254 17.31 -0.25 -22.67
N HIS A 255 16.57 0.54 -23.46
CA HIS A 255 17.00 0.92 -24.82
C HIS A 255 17.38 2.40 -24.94
N GLY A 256 17.56 3.06 -23.80
CA GLY A 256 17.94 4.47 -23.70
C GLY A 256 17.47 5.11 -22.40
N ILE A 257 17.69 6.42 -22.29
CA ILE A 257 17.26 7.23 -21.14
C ILE A 257 16.47 8.45 -21.64
N MET A 258 15.48 8.86 -20.86
CA MET A 258 14.82 10.16 -20.99
C MET A 258 15.11 11.00 -19.74
N GLY A 259 16.01 11.97 -19.88
CA GLY A 259 16.33 12.93 -18.83
C GLY A 259 15.19 13.92 -18.55
N LEU A 260 14.88 14.11 -17.27
CA LEU A 260 13.77 14.94 -16.75
C LEU A 260 14.23 16.04 -15.79
N ALA A 261 15.54 16.30 -15.66
CA ALA A 261 16.08 17.45 -14.96
C ALA A 261 15.97 18.76 -15.78
N MET A 262 16.63 19.82 -15.34
CA MET A 262 16.62 21.11 -16.05
C MET A 262 17.50 21.04 -17.31
N SER A 263 16.99 21.51 -18.45
CA SER A 263 17.69 21.44 -19.74
C SER A 263 19.08 22.08 -19.77
N SER A 264 19.45 22.89 -18.79
CA SER A 264 20.82 23.39 -18.62
C SER A 264 21.86 22.27 -18.45
N LEU A 265 21.47 21.06 -18.05
CA LEU A 265 22.36 19.89 -17.98
C LEU A 265 22.57 19.18 -19.32
N ASN A 266 21.75 19.47 -20.33
CA ASN A 266 21.78 18.74 -21.59
C ASN A 266 23.19 18.74 -22.21
N THR A 267 23.66 17.57 -22.65
CA THR A 267 25.05 17.41 -23.11
C THR A 267 25.27 17.73 -24.58
N VAL A 268 24.22 18.08 -25.34
CA VAL A 268 24.37 18.39 -26.77
C VAL A 268 25.22 19.64 -26.96
N ARG A 269 26.20 19.56 -27.86
CA ARG A 269 27.09 20.66 -28.24
C ARG A 269 27.19 20.75 -29.77
N PRO A 270 27.39 21.96 -30.33
CA PRO A 270 27.61 23.24 -29.64
C PRO A 270 26.33 23.91 -29.08
N THR A 271 25.13 23.44 -29.45
CA THR A 271 23.86 24.05 -29.03
C THR A 271 23.07 23.11 -28.13
N PRO A 272 23.00 23.37 -26.81
CA PRO A 272 22.22 22.55 -25.88
C PRO A 272 20.74 22.47 -26.29
N GLN A 273 20.13 21.31 -26.03
CA GLN A 273 18.75 21.02 -26.38
C GLN A 273 17.84 21.00 -25.14
N ARG A 274 16.53 21.13 -25.36
CA ARG A 274 15.52 21.05 -24.29
C ARG A 274 15.10 19.61 -24.01
N THR A 275 14.83 19.31 -22.74
CA THR A 275 14.20 18.05 -22.33
C THR A 275 12.78 17.94 -22.89
N TYR A 276 12.27 16.70 -22.98
CA TYR A 276 10.91 16.44 -23.41
C TYR A 276 9.89 17.16 -22.52
N PHE A 277 10.06 17.09 -21.19
CA PHE A 277 9.15 17.73 -20.25
C PHE A 277 9.09 19.24 -20.43
N GLN A 278 10.24 19.91 -20.61
CA GLN A 278 10.26 21.35 -20.85
C GLN A 278 9.57 21.74 -22.16
N ASN A 279 9.66 20.90 -23.20
CA ASN A 279 9.00 21.15 -24.48
C ASN A 279 7.47 20.91 -24.42
N VAL A 280 7.02 19.94 -23.62
CA VAL A 280 5.61 19.55 -23.56
C VAL A 280 4.81 20.25 -22.46
N GLN A 281 5.47 20.91 -21.50
CA GLN A 281 4.83 21.48 -20.30
C GLN A 281 3.62 22.37 -20.61
N ASN A 282 3.60 23.08 -21.74
CA ASN A 282 2.50 23.96 -22.13
C ASN A 282 1.29 23.23 -22.74
N ASN A 283 1.48 21.98 -23.15
CA ASN A 283 0.45 21.12 -23.71
C ASN A 283 -0.25 20.29 -22.63
N LEU A 284 0.30 20.23 -21.42
CA LEU A 284 -0.27 19.51 -20.29
C LEU A 284 -1.43 20.29 -19.63
N ALA A 285 -2.39 19.60 -19.01
CA ALA A 285 -3.46 20.28 -18.28
C ALA A 285 -2.89 21.11 -17.12
N VAL A 286 -1.96 20.53 -16.38
CA VAL A 286 -1.14 21.20 -15.36
C VAL A 286 0.34 20.97 -15.72
N PRO A 287 1.25 21.95 -15.61
CA PRO A 287 2.65 21.79 -16.03
C PRO A 287 3.51 21.00 -15.01
N VAL A 288 3.03 19.82 -14.61
CA VAL A 288 3.67 18.92 -13.65
C VAL A 288 3.80 17.51 -14.22
N PHE A 289 4.76 16.75 -13.71
CA PHE A 289 4.72 15.29 -13.73
C PHE A 289 4.88 14.74 -12.31
N THR A 290 4.45 13.51 -12.07
CA THR A 290 4.61 12.83 -10.77
C THR A 290 5.35 11.52 -10.94
N ALA A 291 6.10 11.12 -9.93
CA ALA A 291 6.73 9.81 -9.84
C ALA A 291 6.13 9.05 -8.64
N ASN A 292 5.55 7.89 -8.92
CA ASN A 292 4.99 6.98 -7.92
C ASN A 292 5.66 5.61 -8.00
N LEU A 293 6.97 5.56 -7.75
CA LEU A 293 7.76 4.33 -7.75
C LEU A 293 7.31 3.39 -6.63
N LYS A 294 7.35 2.08 -6.81
CA LYS A 294 6.94 1.11 -5.76
C LYS A 294 8.03 0.07 -5.50
N LYS A 295 8.06 -0.44 -4.27
CA LYS A 295 8.99 -1.51 -3.88
C LYS A 295 8.47 -2.86 -4.40
N GLY A 296 9.30 -3.58 -5.14
CA GLY A 296 9.00 -4.94 -5.64
C GLY A 296 7.84 -5.06 -6.63
N THR A 297 7.30 -3.95 -7.15
CA THR A 297 6.24 -3.95 -8.17
C THR A 297 6.31 -2.65 -8.98
N ALA A 298 5.71 -2.65 -10.18
CA ALA A 298 5.66 -1.49 -11.05
C ALA A 298 4.94 -0.30 -10.40
N GLY A 299 5.59 0.86 -10.45
CA GLY A 299 4.98 2.14 -10.19
C GLY A 299 4.45 2.80 -11.47
N ASN A 300 4.23 4.10 -11.39
CA ASN A 300 3.74 4.89 -12.51
C ASN A 300 4.29 6.32 -12.52
N TYR A 301 4.28 6.92 -13.71
CA TYR A 301 4.51 8.35 -13.91
C TYR A 301 3.25 9.02 -14.47
N ASN A 302 2.79 10.10 -13.85
CA ASN A 302 1.66 10.87 -14.38
C ASN A 302 2.16 12.17 -14.98
N PHE A 303 1.56 12.60 -16.08
CA PHE A 303 1.83 13.90 -16.71
C PHE A 303 0.54 14.68 -16.81
N GLY A 304 0.59 15.95 -16.41
CA GLY A 304 -0.54 16.87 -16.56
C GLY A 304 -1.55 16.89 -15.42
N TYR A 305 -1.37 16.05 -14.40
CA TYR A 305 -2.24 16.01 -13.23
C TYR A 305 -1.53 15.35 -12.04
N ILE A 306 -2.16 15.46 -10.87
CA ILE A 306 -1.71 14.86 -9.61
C ILE A 306 -2.84 13.94 -9.13
N ASN A 307 -2.57 12.65 -8.95
CA ASN A 307 -3.58 11.67 -8.56
C ASN A 307 -3.71 11.57 -7.03
N GLN A 308 -4.84 12.02 -6.47
CA GLN A 308 -5.09 11.95 -5.02
C GLN A 308 -5.16 10.53 -4.47
N GLY A 309 -5.49 9.53 -5.32
CA GLY A 309 -5.51 8.12 -4.90
C GLY A 309 -4.12 7.49 -4.71
N GLU A 310 -3.05 8.16 -5.13
CA GLU A 310 -1.68 7.61 -5.08
C GLU A 310 -0.88 8.01 -3.82
N TYR A 311 -1.44 8.88 -2.97
CA TYR A 311 -0.80 9.36 -1.75
C TYR A 311 -1.80 9.56 -0.61
N SER A 312 -1.29 9.82 0.59
CA SER A 312 -2.07 10.12 1.77
C SER A 312 -1.66 11.46 2.39
N GLY A 313 -2.63 12.15 2.98
CA GLY A 313 -2.44 13.48 3.55
C GLY A 313 -2.27 14.56 2.48
N VAL A 314 -1.50 15.60 2.82
CA VAL A 314 -1.30 16.79 1.98
C VAL A 314 0.08 16.74 1.32
N ILE A 315 0.17 17.27 0.10
CA ILE A 315 1.46 17.44 -0.58
C ILE A 315 2.14 18.69 -0.04
N HIS A 316 3.37 18.55 0.44
CA HIS A 316 4.20 19.66 0.86
C HIS A 316 5.27 19.96 -0.17
N PHE A 317 5.35 21.20 -0.62
CA PHE A 317 6.33 21.64 -1.61
C PHE A 317 7.57 22.23 -0.97
N ALA A 318 8.73 21.88 -1.54
CA ALA A 318 10.01 22.53 -1.30
C ALA A 318 10.46 23.23 -2.58
N LYS A 319 10.95 24.46 -2.47
CA LYS A 319 11.50 25.21 -3.60
C LYS A 319 12.79 24.56 -4.10
N VAL A 320 12.92 24.48 -5.42
CA VAL A 320 14.18 24.13 -6.07
C VAL A 320 15.16 25.28 -5.88
N THR A 321 16.40 24.95 -5.52
CA THR A 321 17.50 25.90 -5.36
C THR A 321 17.66 26.71 -6.64
N LYS A 322 17.56 28.04 -6.52
CA LYS A 322 17.62 28.97 -7.65
C LYS A 322 18.88 28.73 -8.49
N GLY A 323 18.70 28.53 -9.79
CA GLY A 323 19.80 28.32 -10.75
C GLY A 323 20.40 26.91 -10.71
N SER A 324 19.85 25.99 -9.90
CA SER A 324 20.30 24.61 -9.92
C SER A 324 19.96 23.95 -11.27
N PRO A 325 20.88 23.15 -11.84
CA PRO A 325 20.58 22.31 -12.98
C PRO A 325 19.67 21.10 -12.65
N TRP A 326 19.49 20.80 -11.35
CA TRP A 326 18.76 19.63 -10.87
C TRP A 326 17.49 20.04 -10.12
N TRP A 327 16.65 19.05 -9.82
CA TRP A 327 15.61 19.14 -8.79
C TRP A 327 16.24 19.16 -7.39
N GLN A 328 17.03 20.19 -7.12
CA GLN A 328 17.83 20.35 -5.91
C GLN A 328 17.04 21.12 -4.85
N LEU A 329 16.95 20.58 -3.65
CA LEU A 329 16.21 21.12 -2.53
C LEU A 329 17.15 21.43 -1.36
N ASN A 330 16.68 22.26 -0.43
CA ASN A 330 17.23 22.35 0.92
C ASN A 330 16.34 21.52 1.87
N VAL A 331 16.87 20.40 2.36
CA VAL A 331 16.21 19.58 3.39
C VAL A 331 16.59 20.16 4.75
N GLU A 332 15.61 20.37 5.64
CA GLU A 332 15.78 21.16 6.86
C GLU A 332 15.96 20.30 8.14
N GLY A 333 15.73 19.00 8.02
CA GLY A 333 15.97 18.09 9.13
C GLY A 333 15.64 16.64 8.82
N PHE A 334 15.91 15.83 9.84
CA PHE A 334 15.71 14.38 9.79
C PHE A 334 15.39 13.82 11.16
N ARG A 335 14.98 12.56 11.19
CA ARG A 335 14.79 11.78 12.42
C ARG A 335 15.03 10.30 12.12
N ILE A 336 15.55 9.58 13.11
CA ILE A 336 15.89 8.15 13.00
C ILE A 336 15.10 7.38 14.06
N GLY A 337 14.15 6.55 13.60
CA GLY A 337 13.23 5.78 14.44
C GLY A 337 11.89 6.48 14.67
N ARG A 338 10.86 5.70 15.03
CA ARG A 338 9.57 6.25 15.46
C ARG A 338 9.72 6.87 16.85
N GLY A 339 9.06 8.01 17.07
CA GLY A 339 9.07 8.72 18.37
C GLY A 339 10.40 9.38 18.76
N ALA A 340 11.46 9.24 17.96
CA ALA A 340 12.73 9.93 18.20
C ALA A 340 12.60 11.45 17.99
N PRO A 341 13.45 12.27 18.65
CA PRO A 341 13.46 13.72 18.42
C PRO A 341 13.73 14.11 16.97
N TRP A 342 13.17 15.24 16.54
CA TRP A 342 13.50 15.85 15.26
C TRP A 342 14.85 16.56 15.34
N HIS A 343 15.76 16.26 14.41
CA HIS A 343 17.04 16.94 14.29
C HIS A 343 16.98 17.97 13.17
N LYS A 344 17.03 19.26 13.54
CA LYS A 344 17.17 20.36 12.58
C LYS A 344 18.58 20.34 12.01
N PHE A 345 18.70 20.14 10.71
CA PHE A 345 19.97 20.13 10.01
C PHE A 345 19.71 20.43 8.53
N ASN A 346 20.23 21.55 8.05
CA ASN A 346 20.08 21.96 6.67
C ASN A 346 21.11 21.27 5.79
N TYR A 347 20.66 20.62 4.72
CA TYR A 347 21.53 20.07 3.69
C TYR A 347 20.88 20.11 2.32
N SER A 348 21.71 20.29 1.30
CA SER A 348 21.23 20.22 -0.06
C SER A 348 21.07 18.78 -0.53
N ALA A 349 19.97 18.49 -1.22
CA ALA A 349 19.70 17.18 -1.79
C ALA A 349 19.09 17.30 -3.19
N ILE A 350 19.43 16.41 -4.11
CA ILE A 350 18.72 16.30 -5.40
C ILE A 350 17.72 15.15 -5.37
N VAL A 351 16.62 15.29 -6.10
CA VAL A 351 15.57 14.27 -6.25
C VAL A 351 15.83 13.51 -7.56
N ASP A 352 16.26 12.26 -7.46
CA ASP A 352 16.84 11.52 -8.59
C ASP A 352 16.30 10.10 -8.74
N THR A 353 15.37 9.90 -9.67
CA THR A 353 14.83 8.58 -10.06
C THR A 353 15.84 7.70 -10.79
N GLY A 354 16.98 8.25 -11.22
CA GLY A 354 18.05 7.51 -11.86
C GLY A 354 19.19 7.13 -10.91
N THR A 355 19.00 7.20 -9.59
CA THR A 355 19.95 6.71 -8.59
C THR A 355 19.25 5.77 -7.61
N THR A 356 19.78 4.56 -7.46
CA THR A 356 19.11 3.51 -6.68
C THR A 356 19.16 3.74 -5.16
N LEU A 357 20.28 4.22 -4.63
CA LEU A 357 20.52 4.36 -3.18
C LEU A 357 20.03 5.70 -2.62
N LEU A 358 19.80 5.75 -1.29
CA LEU A 358 19.62 7.02 -0.56
C LEU A 358 20.99 7.50 -0.05
N LEU A 359 21.50 8.59 -0.62
CA LEU A 359 22.81 9.13 -0.26
C LEU A 359 22.66 10.38 0.59
N LEU A 360 23.23 10.36 1.80
CA LEU A 360 23.06 11.42 2.81
C LEU A 360 24.41 11.87 3.36
N PRO A 361 24.51 13.07 3.95
CA PRO A 361 25.72 13.53 4.63
C PRO A 361 26.18 12.50 5.66
N ASN A 362 27.49 12.26 5.76
CA ASN A 362 28.02 11.12 6.54
C ASN A 362 27.58 11.12 8.01
N HIS A 363 27.45 12.28 8.65
CA HIS A 363 27.00 12.35 10.04
C HIS A 363 25.56 11.80 10.24
N ILE A 364 24.66 11.94 9.26
CA ILE A 364 23.32 11.35 9.27
C ILE A 364 23.43 9.83 9.11
N VAL A 365 24.25 9.39 8.16
CA VAL A 365 24.47 7.98 7.85
C VAL A 365 25.04 7.23 9.05
N GLU A 366 26.08 7.78 9.68
CA GLU A 366 26.64 7.23 10.92
C GLU A 366 25.61 7.26 12.05
N GLY A 367 24.85 8.35 12.19
CA GLY A 367 23.76 8.45 13.15
C GLY A 367 22.73 7.34 13.00
N TYR A 368 22.37 7.01 11.75
CA TYR A 368 21.45 5.94 11.40
C TYR A 368 22.01 4.57 11.79
N TYR A 369 23.20 4.22 11.31
CA TYR A 369 23.77 2.89 11.56
C TYR A 369 24.25 2.69 13.00
N ARG A 370 24.52 3.75 13.78
CA ARG A 370 24.72 3.64 15.23
C ARG A 370 23.50 3.06 15.97
N LYS A 371 22.30 3.17 15.40
CA LYS A 371 21.07 2.57 15.95
C LYS A 371 20.88 1.10 15.51
N VAL A 372 21.73 0.58 14.63
CA VAL A 372 21.64 -0.78 14.09
C VAL A 372 22.79 -1.62 14.66
N LYS A 373 22.48 -2.54 15.56
CA LYS A 373 23.48 -3.39 16.22
C LYS A 373 24.26 -4.20 15.18
N GLY A 374 25.59 -4.10 15.21
CA GLY A 374 26.48 -4.83 14.30
C GLY A 374 26.62 -4.21 12.90
N ALA A 375 25.94 -3.08 12.62
CA ALA A 375 26.19 -2.35 11.40
C ALA A 375 27.60 -1.76 11.38
N LYS A 376 28.25 -1.84 10.22
CA LYS A 376 29.62 -1.39 10.00
C LYS A 376 29.85 -1.07 8.53
N ILE A 377 30.91 -0.33 8.24
CA ILE A 377 31.43 -0.27 6.87
C ILE A 377 32.21 -1.55 6.61
N ASP A 378 31.83 -2.27 5.56
CA ASP A 378 32.59 -3.42 5.10
C ASP A 378 33.91 -2.97 4.44
N LYS A 379 35.03 -3.61 4.78
CA LYS A 379 36.35 -3.20 4.27
C LYS A 379 36.59 -3.64 2.83
N ASP A 380 35.94 -4.70 2.38
CA ASP A 380 36.13 -5.27 1.05
C ASP A 380 35.19 -4.65 0.02
N TYR A 381 34.02 -4.15 0.47
CA TYR A 381 33.03 -3.49 -0.38
C TYR A 381 32.95 -1.97 -0.17
N GLY A 382 33.49 -1.44 0.94
CA GLY A 382 33.55 0.00 1.19
C GLY A 382 32.20 0.68 1.47
N VAL A 383 31.16 -0.11 1.72
CA VAL A 383 29.77 0.33 1.97
C VAL A 383 29.28 -0.07 3.35
N TRP A 384 28.28 0.63 3.88
CA TRP A 384 27.58 0.21 5.08
C TRP A 384 26.84 -1.10 4.85
N VAL A 385 27.08 -2.05 5.76
CA VAL A 385 26.42 -3.35 5.85
C VAL A 385 25.94 -3.55 7.27
N PHE A 386 25.00 -4.48 7.45
CA PHE A 386 24.46 -4.84 8.76
C PHE A 386 24.08 -6.34 8.82
N PRO A 387 23.97 -6.96 10.00
CA PRO A 387 23.48 -8.33 10.11
C PRO A 387 22.05 -8.42 9.61
N CYS A 388 21.73 -9.32 8.69
CA CYS A 388 20.41 -9.42 8.05
C CYS A 388 19.25 -9.64 9.04
N SER A 389 19.52 -10.15 10.25
CA SER A 389 18.54 -10.32 11.33
C SER A 389 18.22 -9.02 12.08
N SER A 390 18.89 -7.90 11.79
CA SER A 390 18.69 -6.64 12.50
C SER A 390 17.44 -5.92 12.02
N GLY A 391 16.60 -5.49 12.96
CA GLY A 391 15.54 -4.53 12.67
C GLY A 391 16.15 -3.17 12.28
N LEU A 392 15.77 -2.65 11.12
CA LEU A 392 16.21 -1.33 10.66
C LEU A 392 15.24 -0.24 11.14
N PRO A 393 15.74 0.87 11.73
CA PRO A 393 14.89 1.97 12.14
C PRO A 393 14.30 2.69 10.92
N HIS A 394 13.11 3.28 11.08
CA HIS A 394 12.55 4.20 10.10
C HIS A 394 13.44 5.42 9.93
N PHE A 395 13.57 5.92 8.70
CA PHE A 395 14.23 7.20 8.44
C PHE A 395 13.17 8.24 8.06
N TYR A 396 13.30 9.44 8.60
CA TYR A 396 12.45 10.57 8.26
C TYR A 396 13.30 11.73 7.75
N PHE A 397 12.80 12.43 6.74
CA PHE A 397 13.38 13.66 6.19
C PHE A 397 12.27 14.72 6.08
N GLY A 398 12.62 15.99 5.98
CA GLY A 398 11.58 17.02 5.94
C GLY A 398 12.07 18.44 5.78
N PHE A 399 11.09 19.30 5.54
CA PHE A 399 11.23 20.74 5.36
C PHE A 399 9.93 21.38 5.87
N GLY A 400 10.04 22.50 6.58
CA GLY A 400 8.92 23.11 7.30
C GLY A 400 8.24 22.12 8.25
N LYS A 401 6.93 21.92 8.06
CA LYS A 401 6.12 20.96 8.84
C LYS A 401 6.10 19.55 8.26
N TYR A 402 6.62 19.35 7.05
CA TYR A 402 6.58 18.05 6.39
C TYR A 402 7.57 17.07 7.01
N GLN A 403 7.14 15.83 7.24
CA GLN A 403 8.00 14.72 7.64
C GLN A 403 7.68 13.50 6.78
N GLY A 404 8.50 13.25 5.76
CA GLY A 404 8.40 12.09 4.89
C GLY A 404 8.98 10.84 5.55
N LEU A 405 8.28 9.71 5.47
CA LEU A 405 8.68 8.43 6.05
C LEU A 405 9.31 7.50 5.00
N VAL A 406 10.54 7.05 5.26
CA VAL A 406 11.14 5.88 4.61
C VAL A 406 11.08 4.69 5.57
N PRO A 407 10.32 3.63 5.24
CA PRO A 407 10.26 2.43 6.05
C PRO A 407 11.64 1.80 6.26
N GLY A 408 11.97 1.36 7.48
CA GLY A 408 13.27 0.72 7.77
C GLY A 408 13.59 -0.44 6.83
N HIS A 409 12.58 -1.18 6.42
CA HIS A 409 12.73 -2.30 5.50
C HIS A 409 12.88 -1.93 4.03
N TYR A 410 12.63 -0.68 3.65
CA TYR A 410 13.01 -0.17 2.33
C TYR A 410 14.51 0.11 2.29
N ILE A 411 15.13 0.35 3.45
CA ILE A 411 16.57 0.62 3.61
C ILE A 411 17.40 -0.67 3.60
N ASN A 412 16.80 -1.85 3.74
CA ASN A 412 17.51 -3.09 3.43
C ASN A 412 17.63 -3.21 1.91
N TYR A 413 18.84 -3.00 1.39
CA TYR A 413 19.09 -3.07 -0.05
C TYR A 413 19.11 -4.52 -0.53
N GLY A 414 19.56 -5.47 0.28
CA GLY A 414 19.56 -6.90 -0.03
C GLY A 414 20.74 -7.64 0.60
N ARG A 415 20.93 -8.93 0.28
CA ARG A 415 21.95 -9.78 0.93
C ARG A 415 23.32 -9.64 0.26
N LEU A 416 24.34 -9.30 1.06
CA LEU A 416 25.74 -9.44 0.67
C LEU A 416 26.22 -10.89 0.87
N THR A 417 25.86 -11.49 2.01
CA THR A 417 26.07 -12.92 2.32
C THR A 417 24.80 -13.52 2.92
N THR A 418 24.84 -14.78 3.35
CA THR A 418 23.73 -15.41 4.09
C THR A 418 23.37 -14.68 5.39
N THR A 419 24.32 -13.96 6.00
CA THR A 419 24.17 -13.32 7.32
C THR A 419 24.33 -11.80 7.29
N THR A 420 24.89 -11.24 6.23
CA THR A 420 25.17 -9.80 6.09
C THR A 420 24.37 -9.20 4.95
N CYS A 421 23.74 -8.06 5.20
CA CYS A 421 22.89 -7.32 4.27
C CYS A 421 23.49 -5.94 3.97
N TYR A 422 23.30 -5.48 2.74
CA TYR A 422 23.66 -4.14 2.28
C TYR A 422 22.70 -3.10 2.84
N GLY A 423 23.27 -2.02 3.35
CA GLY A 423 22.52 -0.84 3.72
C GLY A 423 22.17 0.03 2.50
N GLY A 424 20.90 0.39 2.34
CA GLY A 424 20.40 1.25 1.27
C GLY A 424 20.67 2.74 1.50
N ILE A 425 21.01 3.13 2.73
CA ILE A 425 21.53 4.46 3.05
C ILE A 425 23.05 4.43 2.99
N GLN A 426 23.66 5.29 2.19
CA GLN A 426 25.12 5.43 2.11
C GLN A 426 25.55 6.90 2.18
N SER A 427 26.85 7.14 2.37
CA SER A 427 27.39 8.49 2.50
C SER A 427 27.54 9.18 1.15
N SER A 428 27.10 10.45 1.10
CA SER A 428 27.28 11.36 -0.03
C SER A 428 28.54 12.24 0.09
N ASP A 429 29.40 12.01 1.10
CA ASP A 429 30.61 12.80 1.29
C ASP A 429 31.53 12.72 0.07
N GLY A 430 31.95 13.88 -0.44
CA GLY A 430 32.71 14.00 -1.69
C GLY A 430 31.85 14.27 -2.93
N ILE A 431 30.53 14.05 -2.85
CA ILE A 431 29.60 14.42 -3.94
C ILE A 431 29.28 15.93 -3.89
N GLY A 432 29.09 16.46 -2.69
CA GLY A 432 28.77 17.87 -2.43
C GLY A 432 27.27 18.16 -2.23
N PHE A 433 26.42 17.15 -2.40
CA PHE A 433 25.00 17.17 -2.09
C PHE A 433 24.51 15.75 -1.78
N ALA A 434 23.40 15.64 -1.06
CA ALA A 434 22.67 14.39 -0.88
C ALA A 434 21.90 14.00 -2.14
N ILE A 435 21.57 12.72 -2.28
CA ILE A 435 20.80 12.19 -3.41
C ILE A 435 19.63 11.40 -2.84
N LEU A 436 18.42 11.94 -2.99
CA LEU A 436 17.17 11.28 -2.64
C LEU A 436 16.79 10.34 -3.79
N GLY A 437 17.43 9.17 -3.80
CA GLY A 437 17.23 8.13 -4.81
C GLY A 437 16.10 7.15 -4.48
N ASP A 438 16.03 6.05 -5.24
CA ASP A 438 14.88 5.13 -5.27
C ASP A 438 14.51 4.55 -3.90
N ILE A 439 15.48 4.29 -3.01
CA ILE A 439 15.20 3.87 -1.62
C ILE A 439 14.17 4.79 -0.95
N LEU A 440 14.28 6.10 -1.15
CA LEU A 440 13.36 7.10 -0.62
C LEU A 440 12.17 7.33 -1.57
N LEU A 441 12.42 7.49 -2.86
CA LEU A 441 11.37 7.85 -3.82
C LEU A 441 10.29 6.77 -3.92
N LYS A 442 10.64 5.49 -3.77
CA LYS A 442 9.63 4.41 -3.74
C LYS A 442 8.79 4.40 -2.46
N ALA A 443 9.24 5.07 -1.40
CA ALA A 443 8.47 5.25 -0.15
C ALA A 443 7.56 6.49 -0.17
N GLN A 444 7.69 7.35 -1.18
CA GLN A 444 7.03 8.66 -1.23
C GLN A 444 6.28 8.83 -2.55
N PHE A 445 5.30 9.72 -2.56
CA PHE A 445 4.71 10.24 -3.78
C PHE A 445 5.33 11.61 -4.08
N VAL A 446 5.82 11.80 -5.30
CA VAL A 446 6.66 12.97 -5.63
C VAL A 446 6.09 13.72 -6.83
N VAL A 447 5.93 15.04 -6.70
CA VAL A 447 5.42 15.94 -7.73
C VAL A 447 6.54 16.87 -8.19
N PHE A 448 6.78 16.97 -9.49
CA PHE A 448 7.77 17.86 -10.08
C PHE A 448 7.05 19.01 -10.81
N ASP A 449 7.17 20.21 -10.26
CA ASP A 449 6.55 21.43 -10.78
C ASP A 449 7.62 22.34 -11.40
N LEU A 450 7.73 22.26 -12.73
CA LEU A 450 8.74 23.03 -13.48
C LEU A 450 8.39 24.51 -13.52
N LYS A 451 7.11 24.87 -13.49
CA LYS A 451 6.67 26.27 -13.63
C LYS A 451 7.08 27.08 -12.41
N GLU A 452 6.79 26.57 -11.21
CA GLU A 452 7.16 27.24 -9.95
C GLU A 452 8.51 26.78 -9.39
N GLN A 453 9.24 25.93 -10.12
CA GLN A 453 10.55 25.41 -9.70
C GLN A 453 10.50 24.85 -8.27
N ARG A 454 9.65 23.83 -8.05
CA ARG A 454 9.45 23.21 -6.74
C ARG A 454 9.16 21.72 -6.86
N VAL A 455 9.42 20.98 -5.79
CA VAL A 455 9.12 19.54 -5.70
C VAL A 455 8.18 19.30 -4.51
N GLY A 456 7.07 18.63 -4.77
CA GLY A 456 6.08 18.23 -3.77
C GLY A 456 6.33 16.81 -3.28
N PHE A 457 6.17 16.58 -1.98
CA PHE A 457 6.22 15.25 -1.38
C PHE A 457 4.96 14.98 -0.56
N ALA A 458 4.47 13.74 -0.64
CA ALA A 458 3.48 13.21 0.26
C ALA A 458 3.85 11.78 0.68
N ASN A 459 3.38 11.38 1.86
CA ASN A 459 3.45 9.98 2.27
C ASN A 459 2.46 9.17 1.43
N LYS A 460 2.68 7.86 1.31
CA LYS A 460 1.76 6.94 0.63
C LYS A 460 1.73 5.60 1.34
N LYS A 461 0.77 4.74 0.96
CA LYS A 461 0.77 3.34 1.43
C LYS A 461 2.01 2.63 0.87
N THR A 462 2.86 2.13 1.77
CA THR A 462 4.05 1.35 1.42
C THR A 462 3.77 -0.13 1.63
N THR A 463 4.27 -1.00 0.74
CA THR A 463 4.21 -2.46 0.90
C THR A 463 4.67 -2.87 2.30
N PRO A 464 3.87 -3.62 3.07
CA PRO A 464 4.30 -4.16 4.36
C PRO A 464 5.56 -5.02 4.21
N LEU A 465 6.28 -5.20 5.32
CA LEU A 465 7.41 -6.13 5.37
C LEU A 465 6.90 -7.55 5.05
N GLN A 466 7.29 -8.12 3.91
CA GLN A 466 7.19 -9.57 3.70
C GLN A 466 8.21 -10.25 4.64
N LEU A 467 7.78 -10.46 5.87
CA LEU A 467 8.46 -11.34 6.81
C LEU A 467 8.23 -12.77 6.33
N SER A 468 9.26 -13.62 6.39
CA SER A 468 9.02 -15.06 6.38
C SER A 468 8.10 -15.40 7.56
N VAL A 469 7.26 -16.43 7.40
CA VAL A 469 6.35 -16.91 8.45
C VAL A 469 7.08 -17.14 9.79
N GLU A 470 8.34 -17.58 9.73
CA GLU A 470 9.24 -17.79 10.88
C GLU A 470 9.73 -16.50 11.55
N ASN A 471 9.93 -15.43 10.77
CA ASN A 471 10.33 -14.13 11.31
C ASN A 471 9.13 -13.34 11.85
N LEU A 472 7.93 -13.52 11.26
CA LEU A 472 6.66 -13.09 11.88
C LEU A 472 6.47 -13.77 13.23
N GLN A 473 6.69 -15.08 13.29
CA GLN A 473 6.66 -15.84 14.54
C GLN A 473 7.68 -15.30 15.56
N ALA A 474 8.92 -15.05 15.18
CA ALA A 474 9.95 -14.56 16.09
C ALA A 474 9.69 -13.12 16.59
N LEU A 475 9.21 -12.21 15.72
CA LEU A 475 8.89 -10.84 16.11
C LEU A 475 7.62 -10.76 16.99
N ASP A 476 6.58 -11.55 16.68
CA ASP A 476 5.36 -11.62 17.49
C ASP A 476 5.64 -12.23 18.87
N CYS A 477 6.49 -13.26 18.95
CA CYS A 477 6.95 -13.85 20.21
C CYS A 477 7.75 -12.88 21.08
N LEU A 478 8.51 -11.97 20.47
CA LEU A 478 9.37 -11.01 21.19
C LEU A 478 8.62 -9.75 21.63
N ASN A 479 7.64 -9.30 20.85
CA ASN A 479 6.91 -8.06 21.12
C ASN A 479 5.63 -8.26 21.94
N ASN A 480 5.08 -9.48 21.98
CA ASN A 480 3.90 -9.78 22.76
C ASN A 480 3.94 -11.22 23.29
N PRO A 481 4.67 -11.49 24.40
CA PRO A 481 4.81 -12.84 24.94
C PRO A 481 3.46 -13.51 25.29
N ALA A 482 2.39 -12.72 25.43
CA ALA A 482 1.02 -13.18 25.65
C ALA A 482 0.29 -13.71 24.39
N MET A 483 0.76 -13.43 23.17
CA MET A 483 0.11 -13.88 21.92
C MET A 483 0.56 -15.26 21.43
N THR A 484 1.45 -15.93 22.18
CA THR A 484 1.99 -17.25 21.80
C THR A 484 1.19 -18.43 22.36
N THR A 485 0.24 -18.17 23.25
CA THR A 485 -0.63 -19.21 23.81
C THR A 485 -1.93 -19.25 23.03
N ASN A 486 -2.29 -20.43 22.53
CA ASN A 486 -3.65 -20.72 22.06
C ASN A 486 -4.65 -20.16 23.10
N PRO A 487 -5.72 -19.46 22.70
CA PRO A 487 -6.69 -18.96 23.67
C PRO A 487 -7.22 -20.12 24.50
N GLN A 488 -7.29 -19.94 25.82
CA GLN A 488 -7.74 -21.01 26.70
C GLN A 488 -9.27 -21.05 26.74
N ASN A 489 -9.93 -19.89 26.67
CA ASN A 489 -11.39 -19.78 26.65
C ASN A 489 -11.87 -18.82 25.54
N VAL A 490 -12.69 -19.33 24.61
CA VAL A 490 -13.31 -18.57 23.51
C VAL A 490 -14.83 -18.57 23.65
N LEU A 491 -15.45 -17.40 23.62
CA LEU A 491 -16.91 -17.23 23.63
C LEU A 491 -17.40 -16.65 22.31
N VAL A 492 -18.33 -17.35 21.66
CA VAL A 492 -19.09 -16.84 20.52
C VAL A 492 -20.43 -16.31 21.02
N LEU A 493 -20.71 -15.03 20.80
CA LEU A 493 -22.00 -14.44 21.12
C LEU A 493 -22.95 -14.67 19.94
N GLY A 494 -24.05 -15.40 20.20
CA GLY A 494 -25.05 -15.72 19.19
C GLY A 494 -24.76 -17.00 18.41
N ALA A 495 -25.81 -17.81 18.22
CA ALA A 495 -25.78 -19.08 17.49
C ALA A 495 -26.62 -19.02 16.19
N GLY A 496 -26.64 -17.85 15.53
CA GLY A 496 -27.24 -17.68 14.20
C GLY A 496 -26.37 -18.29 13.10
N GLU A 497 -26.70 -18.04 11.82
CA GLU A 497 -25.97 -18.61 10.66
C GLU A 497 -24.45 -18.40 10.77
N LEU A 498 -24.02 -17.15 10.96
CA LEU A 498 -22.60 -16.81 11.16
C LEU A 498 -22.03 -17.45 12.43
N GLY A 499 -22.71 -17.26 13.57
CA GLY A 499 -22.20 -17.71 14.87
C GLY A 499 -22.01 -19.22 14.94
N LEU A 500 -22.91 -19.98 14.31
CA LEU A 500 -22.77 -21.43 14.18
C LEU A 500 -21.64 -21.81 13.22
N GLY A 501 -21.48 -21.10 12.10
CA GLY A 501 -20.35 -21.30 11.18
C GLY A 501 -18.99 -21.08 11.86
N VAL A 502 -18.86 -20.00 12.65
CA VAL A 502 -17.68 -19.71 13.47
C VAL A 502 -17.47 -20.79 14.53
N LEU A 503 -18.53 -21.20 15.23
CA LEU A 503 -18.46 -22.24 16.26
C LEU A 503 -17.98 -23.58 15.70
N GLU A 504 -18.50 -24.00 14.54
CA GLU A 504 -18.10 -25.23 13.87
C GLU A 504 -16.65 -25.17 13.38
N ALA A 505 -16.26 -24.05 12.78
CA ALA A 505 -14.91 -23.84 12.32
C ALA A 505 -13.92 -23.86 13.48
N LEU A 506 -14.20 -23.17 14.60
CA LEU A 506 -13.40 -23.23 15.82
C LEU A 506 -13.33 -24.66 16.37
N ALA A 507 -14.47 -25.35 16.46
CA ALA A 507 -14.53 -26.68 17.05
C ALA A 507 -13.68 -27.70 16.30
N ARG A 508 -13.64 -27.61 14.96
CA ARG A 508 -12.94 -28.54 14.07
C ARG A 508 -11.56 -28.06 13.61
N HIS A 509 -11.11 -26.88 14.04
CA HIS A 509 -9.88 -26.28 13.54
C HIS A 509 -8.64 -27.12 13.90
N PRO A 510 -7.71 -27.40 12.98
CA PRO A 510 -6.54 -28.24 13.27
C PRO A 510 -5.58 -27.63 14.30
N LYS A 511 -5.61 -26.30 14.47
CA LYS A 511 -4.81 -25.61 15.50
C LYS A 511 -5.48 -25.58 16.87
N ARG A 512 -6.74 -26.02 17.00
CA ARG A 512 -7.42 -26.10 18.30
C ARG A 512 -6.88 -27.30 19.08
N LYS A 513 -6.34 -27.05 20.26
CA LYS A 513 -5.99 -28.09 21.23
C LYS A 513 -7.18 -28.30 22.15
N GLN A 514 -7.95 -29.37 21.92
CA GLN A 514 -9.25 -29.57 22.55
C GLN A 514 -9.20 -29.69 24.09
N ASP A 515 -8.06 -30.12 24.62
CA ASP A 515 -7.72 -30.21 26.04
C ASP A 515 -7.28 -28.87 26.66
N GLN A 516 -6.97 -27.86 25.84
CA GLN A 516 -6.43 -26.57 26.28
C GLN A 516 -7.33 -25.38 25.91
N THR A 517 -8.22 -25.54 24.93
CA THR A 517 -9.09 -24.46 24.41
C THR A 517 -10.56 -24.84 24.54
N ARG A 518 -11.21 -24.27 25.57
CA ARG A 518 -12.66 -24.27 25.74
C ARG A 518 -13.28 -23.32 24.74
N VAL A 519 -14.28 -23.80 24.01
CA VAL A 519 -15.12 -22.99 23.13
C VAL A 519 -16.54 -23.06 23.67
N ALA A 520 -17.18 -21.90 23.86
CA ALA A 520 -18.56 -21.80 24.29
C ALA A 520 -19.35 -20.86 23.38
N VAL A 521 -20.66 -21.00 23.40
CA VAL A 521 -21.58 -20.10 22.71
C VAL A 521 -22.59 -19.53 23.68
N LEU A 522 -22.82 -18.21 23.61
CA LEU A 522 -23.85 -17.51 24.36
C LEU A 522 -25.17 -17.59 23.60
N VAL A 523 -26.19 -18.12 24.26
CA VAL A 523 -27.58 -18.14 23.77
C VAL A 523 -28.52 -17.60 24.84
N ARG A 524 -29.77 -17.28 24.49
CA ARG A 524 -30.78 -16.92 25.50
C ARG A 524 -31.18 -18.15 26.30
N GLN A 525 -31.51 -17.97 27.58
CA GLN A 525 -32.03 -19.04 28.45
C GLN A 525 -33.24 -19.75 27.83
N ALA A 526 -34.16 -18.97 27.23
CA ALA A 526 -35.33 -19.48 26.51
C ALA A 526 -34.99 -20.37 25.28
N THR A 527 -33.76 -20.34 24.77
CA THR A 527 -33.30 -21.28 23.73
C THR A 527 -32.90 -22.62 24.34
N LEU A 528 -32.25 -22.62 25.50
CA LEU A 528 -31.81 -23.82 26.20
C LEU A 528 -33.01 -24.62 26.76
N ASP A 529 -34.02 -23.92 27.26
CA ASP A 529 -35.19 -24.53 27.89
C ASP A 529 -36.30 -24.91 26.89
N SER A 530 -36.13 -24.56 25.62
CA SER A 530 -37.18 -24.70 24.62
C SER A 530 -37.49 -26.14 24.25
N ALA A 531 -38.79 -26.50 24.27
CA ALA A 531 -39.28 -27.77 23.76
C ALA A 531 -39.30 -27.86 22.21
N ALA A 532 -39.22 -26.73 21.50
CA ALA A 532 -39.34 -26.66 20.05
C ALA A 532 -38.28 -27.50 19.30
N PRO A 533 -38.65 -28.29 18.28
CA PRO A 533 -37.74 -29.21 17.59
C PRO A 533 -36.47 -28.53 17.04
N GLU A 534 -36.58 -27.37 16.42
CA GLU A 534 -35.44 -26.66 15.82
C GLU A 534 -34.44 -26.16 16.86
N LYS A 535 -34.93 -25.67 18.01
CA LYS A 535 -34.06 -25.25 19.12
C LYS A 535 -33.39 -26.45 19.81
N LYS A 536 -34.07 -27.58 19.93
CA LYS A 536 -33.47 -28.83 20.41
C LYS A 536 -32.36 -29.32 19.48
N LYS A 537 -32.58 -29.30 18.17
CA LYS A 537 -31.56 -29.64 17.17
C LYS A 537 -30.34 -28.72 17.27
N LEU A 538 -30.56 -27.41 17.43
CA LEU A 538 -29.47 -26.45 17.63
C LEU A 538 -28.63 -26.78 18.87
N VAL A 539 -29.28 -26.99 20.03
CA VAL A 539 -28.58 -27.33 21.28
C VAL A 539 -27.84 -28.68 21.16
N GLN A 540 -28.46 -29.68 20.51
CA GLN A 540 -27.81 -30.95 20.23
C GLN A 540 -26.58 -30.80 19.32
N ARG A 541 -26.67 -29.95 18.29
CA ARG A 541 -25.55 -29.63 17.39
C ARG A 541 -24.40 -28.96 18.13
N ILE A 542 -24.69 -27.98 18.99
CA ILE A 542 -23.68 -27.32 19.84
C ILE A 542 -22.98 -28.35 20.74
N ARG A 543 -23.74 -29.23 21.40
CA ARG A 543 -23.19 -30.29 22.25
C ARG A 543 -22.34 -31.29 21.45
N ALA A 544 -22.75 -31.65 20.24
CA ALA A 544 -22.01 -32.57 19.37
C ALA A 544 -20.66 -31.98 18.92
N LEU A 545 -20.51 -30.66 18.89
CA LEU A 545 -19.23 -29.98 18.63
C LEU A 545 -18.29 -29.97 19.85
N GLY A 546 -18.76 -30.46 21.01
CA GLY A 546 -18.03 -30.38 22.27
C GLY A 546 -17.88 -28.95 22.78
N ALA A 547 -18.82 -28.06 22.43
CA ALA A 547 -18.84 -26.68 22.87
C ALA A 547 -19.72 -26.50 24.12
N GLY A 548 -19.29 -25.61 25.02
CA GLY A 548 -20.10 -25.17 26.16
C GLY A 548 -21.22 -24.23 25.75
N THR A 549 -22.18 -24.02 26.65
CA THR A 549 -23.27 -23.05 26.48
C THR A 549 -23.30 -22.10 27.66
N GLU A 550 -23.33 -20.80 27.37
CA GLU A 550 -23.62 -19.74 28.34
C GLU A 550 -25.02 -19.18 28.09
N ALA A 551 -25.67 -18.66 29.13
CA ALA A 551 -27.00 -18.09 29.04
C ALA A 551 -27.03 -16.61 29.47
N ALA A 552 -27.37 -15.72 28.55
CA ALA A 552 -27.71 -14.33 28.87
C ALA A 552 -28.60 -13.71 27.81
N ASP A 553 -29.35 -12.66 28.19
CA ASP A 553 -30.04 -11.80 27.24
C ASP A 553 -29.24 -10.52 27.03
N VAL A 554 -28.46 -10.47 25.95
CA VAL A 554 -27.61 -9.30 25.63
C VAL A 554 -28.39 -8.01 25.44
N VAL A 555 -29.71 -8.06 25.21
CA VAL A 555 -30.54 -6.86 25.07
C VAL A 555 -30.90 -6.29 26.44
N ASN A 556 -31.29 -7.15 27.38
CA ASN A 556 -31.83 -6.74 28.67
C ASN A 556 -30.79 -6.73 29.81
N ALA A 557 -29.73 -7.52 29.72
CA ALA A 557 -28.67 -7.54 30.71
C ALA A 557 -27.92 -6.20 30.75
N SER A 558 -27.52 -5.80 31.95
CA SER A 558 -26.66 -4.65 32.21
C SER A 558 -25.21 -4.89 31.75
N VAL A 559 -24.44 -3.82 31.61
CA VAL A 559 -23.01 -3.88 31.29
C VAL A 559 -22.26 -4.74 32.32
N ALA A 560 -22.50 -4.52 33.61
CA ALA A 560 -21.83 -5.24 34.69
C ALA A 560 -22.16 -6.75 34.70
N GLU A 561 -23.41 -7.13 34.44
CA GLU A 561 -23.81 -8.54 34.33
C GLU A 561 -23.13 -9.23 33.15
N LEU A 562 -23.06 -8.55 32.00
CA LEU A 562 -22.36 -9.05 30.84
C LEU A 562 -20.85 -9.14 31.11
N ALA A 563 -20.23 -8.09 31.67
CA ALA A 563 -18.82 -8.05 31.98
C ALA A 563 -18.40 -9.16 32.97
N ALA A 564 -19.22 -9.42 33.99
CA ALA A 564 -19.00 -10.48 34.95
C ALA A 564 -18.94 -11.88 34.33
N MET A 565 -19.64 -12.11 33.21
CA MET A 565 -19.57 -13.35 32.44
C MET A 565 -18.43 -13.33 31.42
N LEU A 566 -18.22 -12.21 30.72
CA LEU A 566 -17.18 -12.07 29.70
C LEU A 566 -15.76 -12.19 30.26
N LYS A 567 -15.53 -11.83 31.53
CA LYS A 567 -14.21 -11.92 32.19
C LYS A 567 -13.63 -13.35 32.24
N GLU A 568 -14.49 -14.37 32.14
CA GLU A 568 -14.08 -15.78 32.16
C GLU A 568 -13.47 -16.24 30.82
N TYR A 569 -13.53 -15.37 29.79
CA TYR A 569 -13.13 -15.66 28.42
C TYR A 569 -11.96 -14.78 27.98
N ASP A 570 -10.98 -15.39 27.31
CA ASP A 570 -9.84 -14.68 26.73
C ASP A 570 -10.24 -13.96 25.44
N VAL A 571 -11.09 -14.62 24.64
CA VAL A 571 -11.55 -14.14 23.34
C VAL A 571 -13.05 -14.11 23.30
N VAL A 572 -13.62 -12.96 22.93
CA VAL A 572 -15.06 -12.78 22.75
C VAL A 572 -15.33 -12.40 21.29
N LEU A 573 -16.22 -13.15 20.64
CA LEU A 573 -16.63 -12.94 19.24
C LEU A 573 -18.11 -12.61 19.14
N SER A 574 -18.45 -11.39 18.72
CA SER A 574 -19.84 -10.97 18.56
C SER A 574 -20.39 -11.38 17.18
N CYS A 575 -21.30 -12.36 17.16
CA CYS A 575 -21.98 -12.85 15.95
C CYS A 575 -23.50 -12.57 15.98
N ASN A 576 -23.95 -11.64 16.82
CA ASN A 576 -25.39 -11.44 17.09
C ASN A 576 -26.18 -10.72 15.99
N GLY A 577 -25.52 -10.13 14.99
CA GLY A 577 -26.22 -9.56 13.83
C GLY A 577 -26.80 -8.16 14.04
N MET A 578 -27.36 -7.64 12.94
CA MET A 578 -28.15 -6.41 12.84
C MET A 578 -29.50 -6.47 13.57
N GLY A 579 -30.00 -7.66 13.88
CA GLY A 579 -31.36 -7.86 14.40
C GLY A 579 -31.54 -7.42 15.86
N LEU A 580 -30.51 -6.85 16.47
CA LEU A 580 -30.55 -6.31 17.82
C LEU A 580 -30.92 -4.82 17.81
N PRO A 581 -31.57 -4.31 18.87
CA PRO A 581 -31.86 -2.88 18.99
C PRO A 581 -30.59 -2.02 18.94
N ALA A 582 -30.72 -0.79 18.43
CA ALA A 582 -29.64 0.20 18.45
C ALA A 582 -29.08 0.41 19.87
N GLY A 583 -27.77 0.64 19.95
CA GLY A 583 -27.01 0.77 21.20
C GLY A 583 -26.54 -0.56 21.79
N THR A 584 -27.03 -1.71 21.30
CA THR A 584 -26.61 -3.01 21.84
C THR A 584 -25.13 -3.31 21.53
N GLN A 585 -24.59 -2.87 20.40
CA GLN A 585 -23.20 -3.14 20.04
C GLN A 585 -22.24 -2.28 20.87
N LEU A 586 -22.62 -1.02 21.14
CA LEU A 586 -21.89 -0.17 22.10
C LEU A 586 -21.92 -0.74 23.51
N LYS A 587 -23.07 -1.25 23.97
CA LYS A 587 -23.19 -1.90 25.28
C LYS A 587 -22.31 -3.16 25.40
N LEU A 588 -22.25 -3.97 24.35
CA LEU A 588 -21.36 -5.13 24.29
C LEU A 588 -19.88 -4.70 24.34
N LEU A 589 -19.53 -3.62 23.63
CA LEU A 589 -18.18 -3.04 23.73
C LEU A 589 -17.88 -2.58 25.16
N ASP A 590 -18.81 -1.89 25.83
CA ASP A 590 -18.64 -1.46 27.22
C ASP A 590 -18.38 -2.65 28.14
N ALA A 591 -19.17 -3.72 28.00
CA ALA A 591 -19.01 -4.92 28.81
C ALA A 591 -17.67 -5.63 28.57
N VAL A 592 -17.19 -5.63 27.33
CA VAL A 592 -15.87 -6.18 26.95
C VAL A 592 -14.73 -5.37 27.58
N LEU A 593 -14.82 -4.04 27.54
CA LEU A 593 -13.82 -3.15 28.13
C LEU A 593 -13.82 -3.26 29.65
N GLU A 594 -14.99 -3.29 30.28
CA GLU A 594 -15.12 -3.48 31.74
C GLU A 594 -14.59 -4.85 32.18
N ALA A 595 -14.86 -5.91 31.41
CA ALA A 595 -14.34 -7.25 31.66
C ALA A 595 -12.84 -7.40 31.39
N LYS A 596 -12.22 -6.44 30.70
CA LYS A 596 -10.81 -6.48 30.26
C LYS A 596 -10.47 -7.77 29.50
N VAL A 597 -11.39 -8.18 28.62
CA VAL A 597 -11.19 -9.33 27.74
C VAL A 597 -9.88 -9.14 26.96
N LYS A 598 -9.07 -10.20 26.82
CA LYS A 598 -7.77 -10.07 26.15
C LYS A 598 -7.93 -9.69 24.67
N ARG A 599 -8.92 -10.28 23.98
CA ARG A 599 -9.17 -10.03 22.57
C ARG A 599 -10.65 -10.01 22.19
N PHE A 600 -11.06 -9.01 21.43
CA PHE A 600 -12.44 -8.83 21.01
C PHE A 600 -12.61 -8.79 19.49
N PHE A 601 -13.60 -9.52 18.99
CA PHE A 601 -14.07 -9.46 17.60
C PHE A 601 -15.48 -8.86 17.61
N PRO A 602 -15.64 -7.56 17.33
CA PRO A 602 -16.96 -6.94 17.29
C PRO A 602 -17.78 -7.49 16.12
N TRP A 603 -19.10 -7.28 16.18
CA TRP A 603 -20.00 -7.70 15.12
C TRP A 603 -19.84 -6.77 13.90
N GLN A 604 -18.82 -7.03 13.08
CA GLN A 604 -18.48 -6.22 11.91
C GLN A 604 -18.06 -7.09 10.71
N PHE A 605 -18.73 -8.23 10.56
CA PHE A 605 -18.58 -9.21 9.49
C PHE A 605 -19.33 -8.80 8.23
N GLY A 606 -18.95 -7.66 7.65
CA GLY A 606 -19.64 -7.10 6.50
C GLY A 606 -18.74 -6.16 5.73
N MET A 607 -19.21 -4.95 5.52
CA MET A 607 -18.58 -3.91 4.72
C MET A 607 -17.45 -3.20 5.50
N ASP A 608 -16.70 -2.36 4.78
CA ASP A 608 -15.75 -1.45 5.38
C ASP A 608 -16.42 -0.12 5.79
N TYR A 609 -16.83 -0.06 7.05
CA TYR A 609 -17.49 1.12 7.62
C TYR A 609 -16.61 2.37 7.60
N ASP A 610 -15.28 2.25 7.58
CA ASP A 610 -14.39 3.42 7.51
C ASP A 610 -14.46 4.09 6.13
N ILE A 611 -14.70 3.31 5.07
CA ILE A 611 -14.83 3.81 3.70
C ILE A 611 -16.25 4.31 3.43
N ILE A 612 -17.26 3.62 3.97
CA ILE A 612 -18.66 4.06 3.87
C ILE A 612 -18.80 5.45 4.51
N GLY A 613 -18.24 5.63 5.71
CA GLY A 613 -18.30 6.88 6.47
C GLY A 613 -19.62 7.05 7.22
N GLN A 614 -19.76 8.19 7.91
CA GLN A 614 -20.97 8.55 8.65
C GLN A 614 -22.12 8.96 7.72
N GLY A 615 -23.35 8.87 8.23
CA GLY A 615 -24.54 9.35 7.51
C GLY A 615 -24.96 8.45 6.35
N SER A 616 -24.58 7.17 6.41
CA SER A 616 -25.07 6.18 5.46
C SER A 616 -26.58 5.97 5.64
N SER A 617 -27.26 5.50 4.58
CA SER A 617 -28.68 5.19 4.63
C SER A 617 -29.07 4.12 5.66
N GLN A 618 -28.09 3.37 6.21
CA GLN A 618 -28.32 2.34 7.20
C GLN A 618 -28.05 2.84 8.64
N ASP A 619 -29.09 2.83 9.46
CA ASP A 619 -29.12 3.48 10.79
C ASP A 619 -28.06 2.91 11.76
N LEU A 620 -27.76 1.61 11.65
CA LEU A 620 -26.82 0.93 12.54
C LEU A 620 -25.34 1.08 12.15
N PHE A 621 -25.02 1.66 10.99
CA PHE A 621 -23.63 1.74 10.53
C PHE A 621 -22.84 2.83 11.23
N ASP A 622 -23.50 3.92 11.61
CA ASP A 622 -22.87 4.95 12.45
C ASP A 622 -22.50 4.37 13.83
N GLU A 623 -23.33 3.49 14.39
CA GLU A 623 -22.99 2.74 15.61
C GLU A 623 -21.76 1.84 15.40
N GLN A 624 -21.64 1.17 14.24
CA GLN A 624 -20.45 0.37 13.93
C GLN A 624 -19.19 1.22 13.84
N LEU A 625 -19.29 2.42 13.25
CA LEU A 625 -18.15 3.34 13.18
C LEU A 625 -17.77 3.85 14.57
N GLN A 626 -18.74 4.14 15.44
CA GLN A 626 -18.47 4.49 16.84
C GLN A 626 -17.75 3.36 17.59
N VAL A 627 -18.15 2.10 17.39
CA VAL A 627 -17.42 0.94 17.93
C VAL A 627 -15.96 0.93 17.45
N ARG A 628 -15.71 1.17 16.15
CA ARG A 628 -14.32 1.26 15.60
C ARG A 628 -13.52 2.37 16.26
N GLN A 629 -14.10 3.56 16.39
CA GLN A 629 -13.46 4.73 16.99
C GLN A 629 -13.08 4.45 18.45
N ARG A 630 -14.00 3.89 19.24
CA ARG A 630 -13.75 3.56 20.65
C ARG A 630 -12.71 2.45 20.82
N LEU A 631 -12.74 1.42 19.99
CA LEU A 631 -11.72 0.37 19.98
C LEU A 631 -10.31 0.90 19.66
N ARG A 632 -10.20 1.88 18.76
CA ARG A 632 -8.93 2.55 18.42
C ARG A 632 -8.45 3.51 19.50
N ALA A 633 -9.38 4.15 20.23
CA ALA A 633 -9.06 5.11 21.27
C ALA A 633 -8.52 4.45 22.55
N GLN A 634 -8.87 3.19 22.80
CA GLN A 634 -8.44 2.44 23.98
C GLN A 634 -7.20 1.57 23.73
N SER A 635 -6.45 1.25 24.78
CA SER A 635 -5.23 0.43 24.70
C SER A 635 -5.29 -0.91 25.43
N GLU A 636 -6.30 -1.15 26.28
CA GLU A 636 -6.36 -2.32 27.18
C GLU A 636 -6.74 -3.62 26.47
N VAL A 637 -7.72 -3.59 25.57
CA VAL A 637 -8.27 -4.77 24.87
C VAL A 637 -7.68 -4.86 23.47
N ASP A 638 -7.15 -6.03 23.09
CA ASP A 638 -6.80 -6.31 21.68
C ASP A 638 -8.08 -6.50 20.86
N TRP A 639 -8.07 -6.10 19.60
CA TRP A 639 -9.29 -6.20 18.78
C TRP A 639 -8.98 -6.48 17.33
N THR A 640 -9.84 -7.27 16.70
CA THR A 640 -9.74 -7.59 15.29
C THR A 640 -11.10 -7.52 14.64
N ILE A 641 -11.22 -6.75 13.57
CA ILE A 641 -12.42 -6.70 12.76
C ILE A 641 -12.19 -7.54 11.52
N VAL A 642 -13.09 -8.46 11.21
CA VAL A 642 -13.02 -9.30 10.01
C VAL A 642 -14.06 -8.80 9.02
N SER A 643 -13.67 -7.97 8.06
CA SER A 643 -14.54 -7.50 6.98
C SER A 643 -14.62 -8.56 5.87
N THR A 644 -15.83 -8.96 5.51
CA THR A 644 -16.11 -10.17 4.71
C THR A 644 -16.86 -9.90 3.42
N GLY A 645 -17.33 -8.67 3.23
CA GLY A 645 -18.27 -8.31 2.20
C GLY A 645 -19.67 -8.82 2.53
N LEU A 646 -20.56 -8.82 1.55
CA LEU A 646 -21.91 -9.34 1.69
C LEU A 646 -21.88 -10.87 1.90
N PHE A 647 -22.77 -11.39 2.74
CA PHE A 647 -22.94 -12.84 2.82
C PHE A 647 -23.44 -13.35 1.47
N MET A 648 -22.77 -14.34 0.89
CA MET A 648 -23.05 -14.77 -0.48
C MET A 648 -24.51 -15.21 -0.68
N SER A 649 -25.15 -15.75 0.37
CA SER A 649 -26.58 -16.10 0.39
C SER A 649 -27.51 -14.90 0.16
N PHE A 650 -27.12 -13.68 0.54
CA PHE A 650 -27.96 -12.49 0.39
C PHE A 650 -28.17 -12.11 -1.08
N LEU A 651 -27.25 -12.47 -1.99
CA LEU A 651 -27.46 -12.26 -3.43
C LEU A 651 -28.77 -12.88 -3.92
N PHE A 652 -29.17 -14.00 -3.30
CA PHE A 652 -30.33 -14.82 -3.68
C PHE A 652 -31.50 -14.67 -2.70
N LEU A 653 -31.40 -13.78 -1.72
CA LEU A 653 -32.49 -13.50 -0.80
C LEU A 653 -33.57 -12.70 -1.54
N ALA A 654 -34.79 -13.24 -1.62
CA ALA A 654 -35.90 -12.60 -2.33
C ALA A 654 -36.16 -11.16 -1.85
N GLU A 655 -36.05 -10.92 -0.55
CA GLU A 655 -36.19 -9.59 0.05
C GLU A 655 -35.05 -8.64 -0.32
N PHE A 656 -33.84 -9.15 -0.61
CA PHE A 656 -32.74 -8.31 -1.10
C PHE A 656 -32.85 -8.05 -2.61
N GLY A 657 -33.34 -9.03 -3.38
CA GLY A 657 -33.85 -8.84 -4.73
C GLY A 657 -32.81 -8.63 -5.84
N VAL A 658 -31.52 -8.80 -5.55
CA VAL A 658 -30.44 -8.71 -6.56
C VAL A 658 -30.56 -9.85 -7.57
N VAL A 659 -30.73 -11.08 -7.12
CA VAL A 659 -31.02 -12.23 -7.99
C VAL A 659 -32.42 -12.76 -7.69
N ASP A 660 -33.28 -12.76 -8.70
CA ASP A 660 -34.62 -13.33 -8.68
C ASP A 660 -34.63 -14.54 -9.61
N LEU A 661 -34.35 -15.71 -9.05
CA LEU A 661 -34.26 -16.96 -9.80
C LEU A 661 -35.59 -17.33 -10.46
N GLY A 662 -36.71 -17.09 -9.77
CA GLY A 662 -38.05 -17.42 -10.27
C GLY A 662 -38.43 -16.64 -11.52
N ASN A 663 -38.10 -15.35 -11.56
CA ASN A 663 -38.35 -14.49 -12.73
C ASN A 663 -37.15 -14.38 -13.68
N LYS A 664 -36.10 -15.21 -13.48
CA LYS A 664 -34.84 -15.14 -14.23
C LYS A 664 -34.34 -13.69 -14.37
N THR A 665 -34.30 -12.94 -13.28
CA THR A 665 -33.93 -11.51 -13.29
C THR A 665 -32.74 -11.22 -12.40
N VAL A 666 -31.77 -10.45 -12.90
CA VAL A 666 -30.63 -9.91 -12.15
C VAL A 666 -30.72 -8.39 -12.13
N ARG A 667 -30.56 -7.81 -10.94
CA ARG A 667 -30.67 -6.37 -10.70
C ARG A 667 -29.33 -5.83 -10.20
N ALA A 668 -28.67 -5.04 -11.03
CA ALA A 668 -27.45 -4.34 -10.65
C ALA A 668 -27.76 -3.17 -9.74
N LEU A 669 -27.06 -3.06 -8.62
CA LEU A 669 -27.19 -1.92 -7.70
C LEU A 669 -26.22 -0.82 -8.14
N GLY A 670 -26.76 0.34 -8.50
CA GLY A 670 -26.01 1.49 -9.01
C GLY A 670 -25.66 1.36 -10.49
N SER A 671 -24.81 0.40 -10.86
CA SER A 671 -24.41 0.14 -12.26
C SER A 671 -23.97 -1.30 -12.47
N TRP A 672 -23.86 -1.75 -13.72
CA TRP A 672 -23.32 -3.08 -14.04
C TRP A 672 -21.84 -3.24 -13.67
N GLU A 673 -21.08 -2.14 -13.68
CA GLU A 673 -19.66 -2.09 -13.33
C GLU A 673 -19.42 -2.06 -11.81
N ASN A 674 -20.46 -1.77 -11.02
CA ASN A 674 -20.34 -1.78 -9.57
C ASN A 674 -19.94 -3.18 -9.10
N ARG A 675 -18.86 -3.24 -8.33
CA ARG A 675 -18.34 -4.49 -7.74
C ARG A 675 -18.93 -4.74 -6.36
N ILE A 676 -19.01 -6.01 -6.02
CA ILE A 676 -19.38 -6.50 -4.69
C ILE A 676 -18.43 -7.60 -4.26
N THR A 677 -17.93 -7.50 -3.02
CA THR A 677 -17.25 -8.63 -2.37
C THR A 677 -18.28 -9.50 -1.67
N VAL A 678 -18.21 -10.82 -1.89
CA VAL A 678 -19.10 -11.80 -1.28
C VAL A 678 -18.33 -12.98 -0.70
N THR A 679 -18.77 -13.44 0.48
CA THR A 679 -18.16 -14.59 1.17
C THR A 679 -19.25 -15.46 1.79
N THR A 680 -19.09 -16.78 1.75
CA THR A 680 -20.07 -17.70 2.38
C THR A 680 -19.94 -17.64 3.91
N PRO A 681 -21.04 -17.74 4.68
CA PRO A 681 -20.96 -17.77 6.15
C PRO A 681 -20.05 -18.88 6.71
N VAL A 682 -19.97 -20.02 6.00
CA VAL A 682 -19.05 -21.12 6.33
C VAL A 682 -17.59 -20.68 6.20
N ASP A 683 -17.23 -20.02 5.10
CA ASP A 683 -15.86 -19.54 4.89
C ASP A 683 -15.51 -18.36 5.81
N ILE A 684 -16.47 -17.48 6.11
CA ILE A 684 -16.29 -16.46 7.15
C ILE A 684 -15.96 -17.14 8.48
N GLY A 685 -16.67 -18.20 8.84
CA GLY A 685 -16.37 -19.03 10.01
C GLY A 685 -14.95 -19.59 9.99
N ARG A 686 -14.53 -20.18 8.86
CA ARG A 686 -13.18 -20.77 8.70
C ARG A 686 -12.07 -19.74 8.83
N VAL A 687 -12.20 -18.60 8.15
CA VAL A 687 -11.21 -17.52 8.23
C VAL A 687 -11.18 -16.92 9.63
N THR A 688 -12.34 -16.67 10.24
CA THR A 688 -12.42 -16.14 11.61
C THR A 688 -11.79 -17.09 12.62
N ALA A 689 -12.08 -18.39 12.53
CA ALA A 689 -11.48 -19.40 13.40
C ALA A 689 -9.96 -19.47 13.25
N ASP A 690 -9.43 -19.36 12.03
CA ASP A 690 -7.99 -19.32 11.79
C ASP A 690 -7.38 -18.03 12.37
N VAL A 691 -8.02 -16.88 12.23
CA VAL A 691 -7.54 -15.61 12.84
C VAL A 691 -7.57 -15.63 14.37
N VAL A 692 -8.54 -16.32 14.97
CA VAL A 692 -8.66 -16.50 16.44
C VAL A 692 -7.56 -17.43 16.96
N LEU A 693 -7.41 -18.61 16.36
CA LEU A 693 -6.51 -19.66 16.84
C LEU A 693 -5.07 -19.46 16.35
N ASP A 694 -4.88 -18.58 15.37
CA ASP A 694 -3.59 -18.19 14.85
C ASP A 694 -3.53 -16.67 14.66
N PRO A 695 -3.25 -15.92 15.74
CA PRO A 695 -3.19 -14.46 15.71
C PRO A 695 -1.96 -13.90 14.97
N ARG A 696 -1.06 -14.74 14.44
CA ARG A 696 0.21 -14.29 13.83
C ARG A 696 -0.01 -13.22 12.77
N GLY A 697 0.71 -12.10 12.90
CA GLY A 697 0.61 -10.95 11.98
C GLY A 697 -0.71 -10.16 12.05
N ILE A 698 -1.59 -10.46 13.01
CA ILE A 698 -2.88 -9.80 13.18
C ILE A 698 -2.96 -9.26 14.61
N GLY A 699 -2.82 -7.94 14.76
CA GLY A 699 -3.05 -7.22 16.02
C GLY A 699 -4.32 -6.37 15.96
N LYS A 700 -4.26 -5.14 16.50
CA LYS A 700 -5.34 -4.14 16.51
C LYS A 700 -5.64 -3.57 15.12
N GLN A 701 -6.32 -4.34 14.28
CA GLN A 701 -6.57 -3.95 12.89
C GLN A 701 -7.86 -4.51 12.30
N VAL A 702 -8.24 -3.95 11.15
CA VAL A 702 -9.24 -4.52 10.24
C VAL A 702 -8.51 -5.49 9.31
N VAL A 703 -9.04 -6.69 9.17
CA VAL A 703 -8.59 -7.69 8.20
C VAL A 703 -9.70 -7.98 7.20
N TYR A 704 -9.33 -8.28 5.96
CA TYR A 704 -10.27 -8.50 4.87
C TYR A 704 -10.28 -9.97 4.46
N THR A 705 -11.47 -10.47 4.13
CA THR A 705 -11.65 -11.76 3.46
C THR A 705 -12.61 -11.62 2.29
N ALA A 706 -12.37 -12.40 1.24
CA ALA A 706 -13.23 -12.43 0.06
C ALA A 706 -13.31 -13.87 -0.47
N GLY A 707 -14.53 -14.41 -0.51
CA GLY A 707 -14.85 -15.58 -1.34
C GLY A 707 -14.68 -15.23 -2.82
N ASP A 708 -15.29 -14.11 -3.23
CA ASP A 708 -15.16 -13.52 -4.55
C ASP A 708 -15.34 -12.00 -4.51
N THR A 709 -14.85 -11.29 -5.54
CA THR A 709 -15.16 -9.87 -5.76
C THR A 709 -15.45 -9.62 -7.24
N ILE A 710 -16.74 -9.55 -7.58
CA ILE A 710 -17.23 -9.46 -8.96
C ILE A 710 -18.13 -8.25 -9.16
N SER A 711 -18.23 -7.78 -10.40
CA SER A 711 -19.24 -6.83 -10.85
C SER A 711 -20.63 -7.48 -10.95
N TYR A 712 -21.69 -6.67 -10.90
CA TYR A 712 -23.04 -7.17 -11.18
C TYR A 712 -23.18 -7.71 -12.61
N GLY A 713 -22.38 -7.20 -13.56
CA GLY A 713 -22.29 -7.72 -14.92
C GLY A 713 -21.77 -9.16 -14.94
N GLU A 714 -20.65 -9.41 -14.28
CA GLU A 714 -20.06 -10.74 -14.14
C GLU A 714 -20.99 -11.70 -13.38
N LEU A 715 -21.72 -11.23 -12.36
CA LEU A 715 -22.74 -12.04 -11.68
C LEU A 715 -23.84 -12.50 -12.64
N ALA A 716 -24.34 -11.61 -13.50
CA ALA A 716 -25.33 -11.96 -14.51
C ALA A 716 -24.78 -12.98 -15.52
N ASP A 717 -23.54 -12.79 -15.98
CA ASP A 717 -22.89 -13.72 -16.91
C ASP A 717 -22.68 -15.12 -16.28
N LEU A 718 -22.34 -15.19 -15.00
CA LEU A 718 -22.21 -16.46 -14.26
C LEU A 718 -23.56 -17.19 -14.11
N LEU A 719 -24.65 -16.44 -13.92
CA LEU A 719 -26.01 -17.01 -13.86
C LEU A 719 -26.46 -17.52 -15.24
N ASP A 720 -26.23 -16.74 -16.29
CA ASP A 720 -26.50 -17.12 -17.67
C ASP A 720 -25.78 -18.43 -18.01
N GLY A 721 -24.50 -18.54 -17.62
CA GLY A 721 -23.70 -19.76 -17.80
C GLY A 721 -24.16 -20.94 -16.97
N ARG A 722 -24.54 -20.75 -15.70
CA ARG A 722 -24.95 -21.82 -14.78
C ARG A 722 -26.29 -22.47 -15.18
N PHE A 723 -27.22 -21.66 -15.68
CA PHE A 723 -28.57 -22.11 -16.03
C PHE A 723 -28.79 -22.25 -17.53
N GLU A 724 -27.74 -22.01 -18.33
CA GLU A 724 -27.76 -22.10 -19.80
C GLU A 724 -28.89 -21.28 -20.43
N THR A 725 -29.29 -20.18 -19.78
CA THR A 725 -30.40 -19.32 -20.22
C THR A 725 -30.16 -17.87 -19.81
N PRO A 726 -30.42 -16.88 -20.68
CA PRO A 726 -30.22 -15.47 -20.34
C PRO A 726 -31.18 -14.98 -19.25
N PHE A 727 -30.65 -14.34 -18.23
CA PHE A 727 -31.40 -13.61 -17.22
C PHE A 727 -31.73 -12.19 -17.71
N LYS A 728 -32.93 -11.72 -17.39
CA LYS A 728 -33.34 -10.33 -17.56
C LYS A 728 -32.47 -9.41 -16.71
N ARG A 729 -31.84 -8.44 -17.36
CA ARG A 729 -30.93 -7.47 -16.74
C ARG A 729 -31.69 -6.18 -16.39
N GLN A 730 -31.65 -5.77 -15.13
CA GLN A 730 -32.21 -4.48 -14.66
C GLN A 730 -31.18 -3.70 -13.85
N VAL A 731 -31.29 -2.38 -13.84
CA VAL A 731 -30.47 -1.51 -12.99
C VAL A 731 -31.38 -0.82 -11.98
N TRP A 732 -31.00 -0.90 -10.71
CA TRP A 732 -31.52 -0.04 -9.65
C TRP A 732 -30.47 1.03 -9.37
N ASP A 733 -30.54 2.12 -10.12
CA ASP A 733 -29.66 3.27 -9.93
C ASP A 733 -29.99 4.03 -8.63
N LEU A 734 -29.13 4.98 -8.28
CA LEU A 734 -29.25 5.75 -7.03
C LEU A 734 -30.55 6.56 -6.96
N GLU A 735 -31.06 7.07 -8.09
CA GLU A 735 -32.32 7.82 -8.09
C GLU A 735 -33.53 6.89 -7.87
N ALA A 736 -33.53 5.72 -8.49
CA ALA A 736 -34.55 4.71 -8.30
C ALA A 736 -34.57 4.20 -6.86
N LEU A 737 -33.40 4.00 -6.25
CA LEU A 737 -33.28 3.58 -4.85
C LEU A 737 -33.68 4.70 -3.89
N LYS A 738 -33.36 5.96 -4.20
CA LYS A 738 -33.86 7.11 -3.44
C LYS A 738 -35.38 7.19 -3.46
N ARG A 739 -36.02 7.01 -4.63
CA ARG A 739 -37.49 6.94 -4.73
C ARG A 739 -38.08 5.76 -3.94
N GLN A 740 -37.44 4.59 -3.97
CA GLN A 740 -37.85 3.45 -3.14
C GLN A 740 -37.74 3.79 -1.65
N MET A 741 -36.69 4.50 -1.24
CA MET A 741 -36.48 4.93 0.14
C MET A 741 -37.57 5.89 0.62
N GLU A 742 -37.98 6.84 -0.24
CA GLU A 742 -39.04 7.80 0.07
C GLU A 742 -40.42 7.12 0.20
N GLN A 743 -40.63 6.01 -0.53
CA GLN A 743 -41.89 5.26 -0.51
C GLN A 743 -41.96 4.25 0.64
N ASP A 744 -40.89 3.50 0.87
CA ASP A 744 -40.79 2.46 1.89
C ASP A 744 -39.33 2.35 2.39
N PRO A 745 -38.94 3.13 3.41
CA PRO A 745 -37.57 3.18 3.94
C PRO A 745 -37.25 1.94 4.80
N ASN A 746 -37.59 0.74 4.33
CA ASN A 746 -37.30 -0.50 5.01
C ASN A 746 -35.79 -0.82 4.99
N THR A 747 -35.38 -1.72 5.87
CA THR A 747 -33.97 -2.12 6.03
C THR A 747 -33.34 -2.60 4.72
N MET A 748 -34.06 -3.33 3.88
CA MET A 748 -33.51 -3.88 2.64
C MET A 748 -33.27 -2.80 1.58
N VAL A 749 -34.12 -1.78 1.49
CA VAL A 749 -33.89 -0.64 0.60
C VAL A 749 -32.65 0.16 1.04
N LYS A 750 -32.48 0.37 2.36
CA LYS A 750 -31.27 0.98 2.96
C LYS A 750 -29.99 0.21 2.60
N TYR A 751 -30.05 -1.12 2.64
CA TYR A 751 -28.95 -1.97 2.18
C TYR A 751 -28.67 -1.79 0.69
N ARG A 752 -29.70 -1.87 -0.16
CA ARG A 752 -29.53 -1.72 -1.61
C ARG A 752 -28.89 -0.38 -1.97
N ASP A 753 -29.33 0.70 -1.34
CA ASP A 753 -28.74 2.03 -1.51
C ASP A 753 -27.26 2.03 -1.14
N THR A 754 -26.90 1.50 0.03
CA THR A 754 -25.50 1.43 0.48
C THR A 754 -24.62 0.67 -0.53
N PHE A 755 -25.10 -0.48 -1.02
CA PHE A 755 -24.37 -1.27 -2.02
C PHE A 755 -24.33 -0.61 -3.40
N ALA A 756 -25.38 0.13 -3.79
CA ALA A 756 -25.41 0.90 -5.03
C ALA A 756 -24.41 2.07 -5.03
N GLN A 757 -24.07 2.62 -3.86
CA GLN A 757 -23.03 3.66 -3.76
C GLN A 757 -21.63 3.14 -4.09
N GLY A 758 -21.39 1.82 -4.03
CA GLY A 758 -20.12 1.20 -4.44
C GLY A 758 -18.90 1.48 -3.54
N ARG A 759 -19.08 2.15 -2.39
CA ARG A 759 -18.00 2.52 -1.46
C ARG A 759 -17.94 1.54 -0.29
N GLY A 760 -16.78 0.94 -0.04
CA GLY A 760 -16.55 0.05 1.11
C GLY A 760 -17.25 -1.30 1.04
N VAL A 761 -17.88 -1.64 -0.10
CA VAL A 761 -18.65 -2.88 -0.33
C VAL A 761 -17.90 -3.90 -1.19
N ALA A 762 -16.76 -3.50 -1.75
CA ALA A 762 -15.88 -4.35 -2.54
C ALA A 762 -14.41 -3.99 -2.31
N TRP A 763 -13.56 -5.00 -2.36
CA TRP A 763 -12.09 -4.89 -2.34
C TRP A 763 -11.47 -6.00 -3.17
N ASP A 764 -10.23 -5.78 -3.61
CA ASP A 764 -9.51 -6.82 -4.34
C ASP A 764 -9.23 -8.02 -3.45
N LYS A 765 -9.39 -9.21 -4.03
CA LYS A 765 -9.16 -10.49 -3.34
C LYS A 765 -7.67 -10.65 -3.00
N ASP A 766 -6.80 -10.05 -3.81
CA ASP A 766 -5.35 -9.98 -3.56
C ASP A 766 -5.06 -9.15 -2.31
N GLY A 767 -4.43 -9.78 -1.31
CA GLY A 767 -4.16 -9.16 0.00
C GLY A 767 -5.24 -9.43 1.06
N THR A 768 -6.22 -10.30 0.78
CA THR A 768 -7.12 -10.81 1.81
C THR A 768 -6.46 -11.92 2.64
N VAL A 769 -6.86 -12.06 3.90
CA VAL A 769 -6.28 -13.05 4.83
C VAL A 769 -6.42 -14.47 4.30
N ASN A 770 -7.54 -14.80 3.65
CA ASN A 770 -7.71 -16.13 3.06
C ASN A 770 -6.72 -16.40 1.92
N VAL A 771 -6.37 -15.39 1.10
CA VAL A 771 -5.34 -15.56 0.07
C VAL A 771 -3.96 -15.65 0.70
N GLU A 772 -3.62 -14.75 1.62
CA GLU A 772 -2.31 -14.74 2.30
C GLU A 772 -2.02 -16.02 3.07
N ARG A 773 -3.06 -16.62 3.67
CA ARG A 773 -2.95 -17.84 4.47
C ARG A 773 -3.28 -19.13 3.68
N GLY A 774 -3.58 -19.02 2.38
CA GLY A 774 -3.92 -20.16 1.54
C GLY A 774 -5.19 -20.92 1.99
N ILE A 775 -6.15 -20.22 2.56
CA ILE A 775 -7.44 -20.79 2.97
C ILE A 775 -8.33 -20.84 1.72
N ASP A 776 -8.59 -22.06 1.24
CA ASP A 776 -9.54 -22.27 0.15
C ASP A 776 -10.96 -21.90 0.59
N VAL A 777 -11.55 -20.95 -0.13
CA VAL A 777 -12.88 -20.37 0.12
C VAL A 777 -13.71 -20.47 -1.14
N THR A 778 -15.04 -20.56 -1.02
CA THR A 778 -15.97 -20.69 -2.13
C THR A 778 -16.15 -19.35 -2.87
N ASP A 779 -15.92 -19.36 -4.18
CA ASP A 779 -16.25 -18.26 -5.10
C ASP A 779 -17.70 -18.35 -5.60
N VAL A 780 -18.19 -17.33 -6.31
CA VAL A 780 -19.60 -17.28 -6.74
C VAL A 780 -19.93 -18.43 -7.69
N LYS A 781 -19.00 -18.80 -8.57
CA LYS A 781 -19.20 -19.91 -9.51
C LYS A 781 -19.41 -21.24 -8.78
N ARG A 782 -18.52 -21.60 -7.85
CA ARG A 782 -18.65 -22.82 -7.03
C ARG A 782 -19.90 -22.80 -6.15
N TYR A 783 -20.29 -21.63 -5.65
CA TYR A 783 -21.53 -21.49 -4.90
C TYR A 783 -22.76 -21.80 -5.75
N LEU A 784 -22.81 -21.25 -6.97
CA LEU A 784 -23.88 -21.50 -7.96
C LEU A 784 -23.95 -22.98 -8.37
N GLU A 785 -22.82 -23.64 -8.55
CA GLU A 785 -22.76 -25.09 -8.84
C GLU A 785 -23.39 -25.92 -7.72
N GLY A 786 -23.25 -25.49 -6.47
CA GLY A 786 -23.84 -26.13 -5.29
C GLY A 786 -25.32 -25.83 -5.02
N LEU A 787 -25.94 -24.90 -5.76
CA LEU A 787 -27.37 -24.61 -5.62
C LEU A 787 -28.20 -25.74 -6.26
N ASP A 788 -28.97 -26.46 -5.43
CA ASP A 788 -29.95 -27.45 -5.88
C ASP A 788 -31.28 -26.77 -6.25
N VAL A 789 -31.24 -25.93 -7.30
CA VAL A 789 -32.42 -25.22 -7.82
C VAL A 789 -32.56 -25.54 -9.30
N LYS A 790 -33.70 -26.12 -9.68
CA LYS A 790 -34.13 -26.22 -11.08
C LYS A 790 -34.97 -24.99 -11.40
N ILE A 791 -34.57 -24.22 -12.39
CA ILE A 791 -35.37 -23.10 -12.89
C ILE A 791 -36.10 -23.61 -14.13
N GLU A 792 -37.43 -23.66 -14.07
CA GLU A 792 -38.28 -24.02 -15.23
C GLU A 792 -38.25 -22.95 -16.33
#